data_AF-A0A3M7CK29-F1
#
_entry.id   AF-A0A3M7CK29-F1
#
_cell.length_a   1.000
_cell.length_b   1.000
_cell.length_c   1.000
_cell.angle_alpha   90.00
_cell.angle_beta   90.00
_cell.angle_gamma   90.00
#
_symmetry.space_group_name_H-M   'P 1'
#
loop_
_entity.id
_entity.type
_entity.pdbx_description
1 polymer ?
#
loop_
_entity_poly.entity_id
_entity_poly.type
_entity_poly.pdbx_seq_one_letter_code
_entity_poly.pdbx_strand_id
1 'polypeptide(L)'
;MRSRCRHHLVNALERTQHTSLLRLRPHTPAPTRPIWKTPAQSYATAVAGHDETTKSKPHTLSVPSEARYNEIGVQHVSSHVHSQLFPGRSSTADPELVDLSKQHLAKHDLLGKTSDVTEPIAFDLPELQGGTLDEHFHRIGMDSSEPYLTLAKKYAHASPPPKPRRWARTSGWTKYHADGSWEAIDVPDADVLTFDIEVMWHETSFPAMACAASGTHWYAWLSPWLLGESENDRHLIPLGDPAKPRIVVGHNIAYDRARISEEYDLKQSRNFFMDTMSLHVAVNGMCSRQRPNWMKARKARETQDRIANADNSADLSALLKTKGEDIEHEEELWVGRSSANSLRDVAKFHCGIAIDKAQREWFGELDRTGVVEKLDELMDYCAADVDVTHKVYKKVFPLFLETCPHPVSFAALRHLSSEILPLNRKWEDYIASAEATYQKLSSGVEARLVDLAEQVVKLKDQPEVYENDRWLRQLDWSGQEVRMVKGKKRGDPPRPAAGQKLPGMPKWYKDLYPKKDSGIQLTVRTRIAPLLLRMAWDGHPLVWSDKFGWSFRVKAREADKYLNSAMTSCDMAEEENAALRNDVQHVYFKLPHADGPTARCVSPIAKGYLKYFEEGPMSSEYPDAKEALEMNASCSYWISARDRIMSQMVVYENELAGARAKDTEMGYILPQVVPMGTITRRAVENTWLTASNAKKNRIGSELKSMVTAPEGYSFVGADVDSEELWIAALVGDASFKLHGGNAIGFMTLEGTKAAGTDLHSRTAKILGISRNDAKVFNYGRIYGAGLNFAISLLRRFNPTLTEDQAREVASKLYKETKGTKAGRKQIKEGSFWYGGTESFVFNRLEDFAVQEKPRTPVLGAGITEALLERFIGKGAFLTSRINWAIQSSGVDYLHLLIVSMEYLCRRYNIEARLALTVHDEIRYLAKDQDKYRCAMALQVANLWTRAMFAQQVGIEDLPQSCAYFSAVDVDHVLRKEVDMDCVTPSHPEKIAPGQSLDITQLLDMGEVARLDPAVKPLEPPQPQRFEYQPRQPVMESLQSKNPIPYIQAQIASDRKELQKIATGLKGPTPTKPLKDNPRSTPLIRRQSTTSKSQKSSNHSSPFPTNTAWQDISHANLMPVDTDHIDERGLDDLLRDYRRSKTPKHKEGTGSNGKTTATNSKNTALNVGFMHRMPPGRTSTVVRH
;
A
#
# COMPACT_ATOMS: atom_id res chain seq x y z
N MET A 1 3.90 -0.37 -19.45
CA MET A 1 3.51 -0.65 -18.05
C MET A 1 4.46 -1.60 -17.29
N ARG A 2 4.82 -2.79 -17.80
CA ARG A 2 5.40 -3.90 -16.98
C ARG A 2 6.74 -3.68 -16.23
N SER A 3 7.56 -2.68 -16.55
CA SER A 3 8.88 -2.49 -15.89
C SER A 3 8.84 -1.66 -14.60
N ARG A 4 7.86 -0.77 -14.42
CA ARG A 4 7.88 0.25 -13.34
C ARG A 4 7.82 -0.34 -11.91
N CYS A 5 7.23 -1.52 -11.73
CA CYS A 5 6.95 -2.07 -10.39
C CYS A 5 8.19 -2.48 -9.58
N ARG A 6 9.34 -2.82 -10.20
CA ARG A 6 10.58 -3.13 -9.45
C ARG A 6 11.14 -1.90 -8.75
N HIS A 7 11.06 -0.73 -9.38
CA HIS A 7 11.56 0.52 -8.80
C HIS A 7 10.75 1.00 -7.59
N HIS A 8 9.48 0.60 -7.44
CA HIS A 8 8.61 1.10 -6.37
C HIS A 8 9.09 0.70 -4.96
N LEU A 9 9.58 -0.52 -4.73
CA LEU A 9 10.02 -0.91 -3.38
C LEU A 9 11.24 -0.09 -2.93
N VAL A 10 12.22 0.08 -3.83
CA VAL A 10 13.44 0.86 -3.54
C VAL A 10 13.13 2.35 -3.43
N ASN A 11 12.25 2.90 -4.28
CA ASN A 11 11.89 4.32 -4.22
C ASN A 11 10.92 4.67 -3.06
N ALA A 12 10.12 3.71 -2.55
CA ALA A 12 9.34 3.92 -1.33
C ALA A 12 10.28 4.02 -0.12
N LEU A 13 11.26 3.12 -0.03
CA LEU A 13 12.31 3.16 0.97
C LEU A 13 13.15 4.46 0.85
N GLU A 14 13.64 4.83 -0.34
CA GLU A 14 14.41 6.09 -0.53
C GLU A 14 13.62 7.38 -0.20
N ARG A 15 12.28 7.34 -0.12
CA ARG A 15 11.45 8.48 0.28
C ARG A 15 11.37 8.64 1.81
N THR A 16 11.23 7.55 2.58
CA THR A 16 11.21 7.59 4.06
C THR A 16 12.59 7.77 4.71
N GLN A 17 13.65 7.80 3.89
CA GLN A 17 15.04 7.90 4.32
C GLN A 17 15.54 9.35 4.46
N HIS A 18 14.99 10.29 3.68
CA HIS A 18 15.35 11.71 3.77
C HIS A 18 14.52 12.51 4.80
N THR A 19 13.42 11.97 5.33
CA THR A 19 12.43 12.75 6.10
C THR A 19 12.81 13.07 7.54
N SER A 20 13.79 12.38 8.15
CA SER A 20 14.22 12.65 9.55
C SER A 20 15.48 13.51 9.67
N LEU A 21 15.84 14.27 8.62
CA LEU A 21 17.17 14.91 8.50
C LEU A 21 17.23 16.42 8.79
N LEU A 22 16.11 17.07 9.12
CA LEU A 22 16.05 18.53 9.29
C LEU A 22 15.49 19.05 10.64
N ARG A 23 15.02 18.19 11.55
CA ARG A 23 14.70 18.60 12.94
C ARG A 23 15.97 18.89 13.75
N LEU A 24 16.61 20.01 13.43
CA LEU A 24 17.75 20.59 14.14
C LEU A 24 17.21 21.52 15.24
N ARG A 25 17.40 21.15 16.52
CA ARG A 25 17.21 22.10 17.62
C ARG A 25 18.22 23.27 17.45
N PRO A 26 17.77 24.54 17.43
CA PRO A 26 18.68 25.65 17.65
C PRO A 26 19.19 25.57 19.10
N HIS A 27 20.51 25.43 19.29
CA HIS A 27 21.09 25.55 20.62
C HIS A 27 21.09 27.02 21.05
N THR A 28 20.35 27.35 22.10
CA THR A 28 20.41 28.65 22.78
C THR A 28 21.69 28.76 23.62
N PRO A 29 22.57 29.74 23.38
CA PRO A 29 23.67 30.05 24.28
C PRO A 29 23.15 30.82 25.50
N ALA A 30 23.75 30.62 26.67
CA ALA A 30 23.42 31.37 27.87
C ALA A 30 23.78 32.87 27.73
N PRO A 31 22.99 33.79 28.33
CA PRO A 31 23.12 35.22 28.04
C PRO A 31 24.29 35.89 28.76
N THR A 32 25.09 36.64 28.01
CA THR A 32 25.96 37.70 28.54
C THR A 32 25.55 39.04 27.96
N ARG A 33 25.43 40.08 28.81
CA ARG A 33 25.15 41.46 28.40
C ARG A 33 26.49 42.13 28.01
N PRO A 34 26.51 43.00 26.98
CA PRO A 34 26.12 44.38 27.26
C PRO A 34 25.22 45.08 26.21
N ILE A 35 24.50 46.06 26.77
CA ILE A 35 23.92 47.30 26.22
C ILE A 35 24.54 47.78 24.88
N TRP A 36 23.72 48.35 23.98
CA TRP A 36 23.79 49.73 23.42
C TRP A 36 22.45 50.05 22.71
N LYS A 37 22.18 51.32 22.32
CA LYS A 37 20.81 51.86 22.18
C LYS A 37 20.40 52.33 20.76
N THR A 38 19.12 52.07 20.43
CA THR A 38 18.17 52.92 19.64
C THR A 38 18.46 53.27 18.17
N PRO A 39 17.44 53.68 17.38
CA PRO A 39 16.01 53.28 17.40
C PRO A 39 15.45 52.90 16.01
N ALA A 40 14.26 52.29 15.98
CA ALA A 40 13.38 52.28 14.81
C ALA A 40 12.06 52.96 15.18
N GLN A 41 11.48 53.75 14.27
CA GLN A 41 10.23 54.46 14.50
C GLN A 41 9.02 53.59 14.15
N SER A 42 8.04 53.51 15.05
CA SER A 42 6.69 53.05 14.74
C SER A 42 5.71 54.21 14.90
N TYR A 43 4.78 54.35 13.95
CA TYR A 43 3.67 55.30 14.07
C TYR A 43 2.60 54.71 14.98
N ALA A 44 2.32 55.38 16.10
CA ALA A 44 1.27 55.01 17.02
C ALA A 44 0.11 56.02 16.95
N THR A 45 -1.11 55.54 16.73
CA THR A 45 -2.34 56.25 17.12
C THR A 45 -2.67 55.86 18.55
N ALA A 46 -2.80 56.85 19.43
CA ALA A 46 -2.96 56.64 20.86
C ALA A 46 -4.42 56.74 21.32
N VAL A 47 -4.80 55.87 22.25
CA VAL A 47 -5.85 56.13 23.25
C VAL A 47 -5.24 55.77 24.61
N ALA A 48 -5.44 56.62 25.62
CA ALA A 48 -4.81 56.49 26.92
C ALA A 48 -5.81 56.02 28.00
N GLY A 49 -5.30 55.29 28.99
CA GLY A 49 -6.06 54.82 30.15
C GLY A 49 -5.25 53.81 30.94
N HIS A 50 -4.62 54.24 32.03
CA HIS A 50 -4.00 53.31 32.98
C HIS A 50 -5.10 52.70 33.85
N ASP A 51 -5.07 51.37 34.00
CA ASP A 51 -5.60 50.71 35.18
C ASP A 51 -4.70 49.51 35.52
N GLU A 52 -4.29 49.38 36.78
CA GLU A 52 -3.31 48.36 37.21
C GLU A 52 -3.96 47.00 37.47
N THR A 53 -4.59 46.42 36.44
CA THR A 53 -5.06 45.04 36.53
C THR A 53 -3.87 44.08 36.58
N THR A 54 -3.71 43.39 37.71
CA THR A 54 -2.76 42.30 37.88
C THR A 54 -2.98 41.24 36.80
N LYS A 55 -2.08 41.14 35.82
CA LYS A 55 -2.10 40.07 34.83
C LYS A 55 -1.84 38.74 35.53
N SER A 56 -2.92 38.01 35.83
CA SER A 56 -2.86 36.60 36.20
C SER A 56 -2.00 35.85 35.18
N LYS A 57 -1.07 35.02 35.64
CA LYS A 57 -0.43 34.04 34.76
C LYS A 57 -1.53 33.21 34.09
N PRO A 58 -1.42 32.85 32.80
CA PRO A 58 -2.35 31.90 32.22
C PRO A 58 -2.33 30.61 33.04
N HIS A 59 -3.51 30.09 33.36
CA HIS A 59 -3.63 28.81 34.03
C HIS A 59 -3.29 27.71 33.02
N THR A 60 -2.08 27.13 33.15
CA THR A 60 -1.69 25.92 32.42
C THR A 60 -2.62 24.76 32.80
N LEU A 61 -2.86 23.84 31.86
CA LEU A 61 -3.61 22.61 32.10
C LEU A 61 -2.75 21.53 32.81
N SER A 62 -1.47 21.80 33.05
CA SER A 62 -0.56 20.88 33.74
C SER A 62 -0.90 20.73 35.23
N VAL A 63 -0.99 19.48 35.70
CA VAL A 63 -1.30 19.10 37.09
C VAL A 63 -0.03 18.55 37.75
N PRO A 64 0.31 18.92 39.01
CA PRO A 64 1.45 18.32 39.71
C PRO A 64 1.31 16.81 39.88
N SER A 65 2.32 16.04 39.48
CA SER A 65 2.33 14.57 39.58
C SER A 65 3.75 14.03 39.75
N GLU A 66 3.86 12.82 40.30
CA GLU A 66 5.15 12.13 40.45
C GLU A 66 5.57 11.41 39.15
N ALA A 67 6.88 11.37 38.90
CA ALA A 67 7.47 10.60 37.81
C ALA A 67 7.59 9.12 38.19
N ARG A 68 7.20 8.23 37.28
CA ARG A 68 7.25 6.77 37.47
C ARG A 68 8.35 6.16 36.61
N TYR A 69 9.05 5.17 37.15
CA TYR A 69 10.11 4.42 36.48
C TYR A 69 9.93 2.94 36.74
N ASN A 70 10.34 2.11 35.78
CA ASN A 70 10.40 0.67 35.97
C ASN A 70 11.77 0.19 36.51
N GLU A 71 11.88 -1.11 36.78
CA GLU A 71 13.04 -1.74 37.42
C GLU A 71 14.33 -1.76 36.55
N ILE A 72 14.25 -1.27 35.31
CA ILE A 72 15.39 -1.06 34.40
C ILE A 72 15.63 0.42 34.04
N GLY A 73 14.85 1.34 34.62
CA GLY A 73 15.05 2.80 34.54
C GLY A 73 14.30 3.53 33.42
N VAL A 74 13.43 2.86 32.66
CA VAL A 74 12.61 3.54 31.61
C VAL A 74 11.58 4.44 32.28
N GLN A 75 11.44 5.68 31.80
CA GLN A 75 10.44 6.62 32.33
C GLN A 75 9.04 6.29 31.80
N HIS A 76 8.12 6.02 32.71
CA HIS A 76 6.71 5.75 32.43
C HIS A 76 5.85 7.01 32.57
N VAL A 77 4.61 6.95 32.08
CA VAL A 77 3.60 8.00 32.33
C VAL A 77 3.43 8.25 33.84
N SER A 78 3.21 9.53 34.16
CA SER A 78 3.07 10.06 35.51
C SER A 78 2.00 9.34 36.34
N SER A 79 2.08 9.41 37.67
CA SER A 79 1.12 8.74 38.56
C SER A 79 -0.35 9.15 38.32
N HIS A 80 -0.59 10.44 38.07
CA HIS A 80 -1.92 10.95 37.72
C HIS A 80 -2.46 10.33 36.42
N VAL A 81 -1.65 10.30 35.35
CA VAL A 81 -2.06 9.75 34.04
C VAL A 81 -2.20 8.23 34.08
N HIS A 82 -1.30 7.52 34.79
CA HIS A 82 -1.38 6.06 34.94
C HIS A 82 -2.71 5.63 35.59
N SER A 83 -3.12 6.29 36.67
CA SER A 83 -4.37 5.95 37.38
C SER A 83 -5.65 6.10 36.52
N GLN A 84 -5.61 7.00 35.52
CA GLN A 84 -6.72 7.26 34.61
C GLN A 84 -6.74 6.29 33.42
N LEU A 85 -5.56 5.83 32.96
CA LEU A 85 -5.43 4.86 31.85
C LEU A 85 -5.64 3.41 32.30
N PHE A 86 -5.21 3.06 33.51
CA PHE A 86 -5.17 1.69 34.03
C PHE A 86 -5.88 1.58 35.40
N PRO A 87 -7.17 1.97 35.51
CA PRO A 87 -7.87 2.08 36.78
C PRO A 87 -7.86 0.76 37.56
N GLY A 88 -7.36 0.82 38.80
CA GLY A 88 -7.30 -0.34 39.71
C GLY A 88 -6.26 -1.42 39.36
N ARG A 89 -5.36 -1.20 38.38
CA ARG A 89 -4.33 -2.18 38.00
C ARG A 89 -2.94 -1.78 38.50
N SER A 90 -2.24 -2.72 39.14
CA SER A 90 -0.84 -2.55 39.55
C SER A 90 0.10 -3.02 38.43
N SER A 91 1.15 -2.25 38.15
CA SER A 91 2.14 -2.51 37.09
C SER A 91 3.33 -3.38 37.54
N THR A 92 3.24 -4.06 38.69
CA THR A 92 4.34 -4.87 39.27
C THR A 92 4.73 -6.02 38.35
N ALA A 93 5.93 -5.94 37.77
CA ALA A 93 6.48 -6.98 36.90
C ALA A 93 6.94 -8.21 37.70
N ASP A 94 7.04 -9.36 37.01
CA ASP A 94 7.58 -10.60 37.59
C ASP A 94 9.10 -10.45 37.83
N PRO A 95 9.60 -10.60 39.07
CA PRO A 95 11.02 -10.44 39.39
C PRO A 95 11.96 -11.34 38.55
N GLU A 96 11.54 -12.56 38.19
CA GLU A 96 12.39 -13.43 37.35
C GLU A 96 12.46 -12.91 35.91
N LEU A 97 11.37 -12.34 35.37
CA LEU A 97 11.39 -11.70 34.05
C LEU A 97 12.20 -10.41 34.04
N VAL A 98 12.12 -9.61 35.13
CA VAL A 98 12.94 -8.40 35.32
C VAL A 98 14.42 -8.74 35.36
N ASP A 99 14.84 -9.78 36.08
CA ASP A 99 16.25 -10.17 36.14
C ASP A 99 16.76 -10.78 34.83
N LEU A 100 15.92 -11.53 34.10
CA LEU A 100 16.25 -11.98 32.74
C LEU A 100 16.37 -10.82 31.75
N SER A 101 15.55 -9.77 31.87
CA SER A 101 15.69 -8.53 31.11
C SER A 101 17.02 -7.83 31.44
N LYS A 102 17.35 -7.63 32.72
CA LYS A 102 18.61 -7.03 33.16
C LYS A 102 19.83 -7.79 32.62
N GLN A 103 19.80 -9.13 32.66
CA GLN A 103 20.85 -9.98 32.07
C GLN A 103 21.00 -9.74 30.55
N HIS A 104 19.88 -9.66 29.82
CA HIS A 104 19.88 -9.40 28.38
C HIS A 104 20.41 -7.99 28.04
N LEU A 105 19.95 -6.96 28.74
CA LEU A 105 20.37 -5.56 28.53
C LEU A 105 21.84 -5.33 28.92
N ALA A 106 22.33 -5.97 29.99
CA ALA A 106 23.73 -5.93 30.38
C ALA A 106 24.62 -6.60 29.31
N LYS A 107 24.22 -7.78 28.82
CA LYS A 107 24.93 -8.52 27.77
C LYS A 107 25.06 -7.74 26.45
N HIS A 108 24.11 -6.86 26.15
CA HIS A 108 24.16 -5.99 24.97
C HIS A 108 24.70 -4.58 25.26
N ASP A 109 25.26 -4.32 26.45
CA ASP A 109 25.89 -3.03 26.81
C ASP A 109 24.90 -1.85 26.74
N LEU A 110 23.67 -2.09 27.23
CA LEU A 110 22.55 -1.12 27.27
C LEU A 110 22.07 -0.79 28.70
N LEU A 111 22.16 -1.73 29.65
CA LEU A 111 21.70 -1.52 31.03
C LEU A 111 22.38 -0.30 31.66
N GLY A 112 21.60 0.58 32.29
CA GLY A 112 22.11 1.82 32.91
C GLY A 112 22.46 2.95 31.94
N LYS A 113 22.07 2.85 30.65
CA LYS A 113 22.26 3.90 29.64
C LYS A 113 20.93 4.51 29.18
N THR A 114 20.10 4.86 30.16
CA THR A 114 18.85 5.61 29.97
C THR A 114 19.13 7.02 29.45
N SER A 115 18.08 7.69 28.97
CA SER A 115 18.11 9.09 28.57
C SER A 115 18.08 10.06 29.77
N ASP A 116 18.25 11.36 29.50
CA ASP A 116 18.11 12.41 30.52
C ASP A 116 16.66 12.47 31.03
N VAL A 117 16.47 12.57 32.35
CA VAL A 117 15.15 12.61 32.98
C VAL A 117 14.31 13.77 32.45
N THR A 118 13.12 13.46 31.94
CA THR A 118 12.11 14.46 31.55
C THR A 118 11.16 14.76 32.72
N GLU A 119 10.61 15.98 32.79
CA GLU A 119 9.60 16.30 33.81
C GLU A 119 8.32 15.45 33.60
N PRO A 120 7.62 15.04 34.67
CA PRO A 120 6.42 14.21 34.56
C PRO A 120 5.26 15.01 33.96
N ILE A 121 4.74 14.56 32.82
CA ILE A 121 3.59 15.18 32.15
C ILE A 121 2.31 14.64 32.76
N ALA A 122 1.48 15.51 33.33
CA ALA A 122 0.20 15.17 33.93
C ALA A 122 -0.86 16.24 33.66
N PHE A 123 -2.07 15.77 33.35
CA PHE A 123 -3.28 16.56 33.14
C PHE A 123 -4.50 15.64 33.28
N ASP A 124 -5.70 16.21 33.30
CA ASP A 124 -6.94 15.45 33.40
C ASP A 124 -7.36 14.91 32.02
N LEU A 125 -7.57 13.60 31.93
CA LEU A 125 -8.02 12.91 30.72
C LEU A 125 -9.55 12.86 30.65
N PRO A 126 -10.12 12.78 29.43
CA PRO A 126 -11.52 12.37 29.25
C PRO A 126 -11.76 10.96 29.83
N GLU A 127 -12.94 10.75 30.41
CA GLU A 127 -13.31 9.51 31.12
C GLU A 127 -13.29 8.28 30.20
N LEU A 128 -12.61 7.21 30.62
CA LEU A 128 -12.63 5.93 29.90
C LEU A 128 -14.02 5.28 29.97
N GLN A 129 -14.50 4.79 28.83
CA GLN A 129 -15.85 4.23 28.72
C GLN A 129 -15.89 2.74 29.08
N GLY A 130 -15.17 2.33 30.13
CA GLY A 130 -15.00 0.94 30.58
C GLY A 130 -13.88 0.77 31.60
N GLY A 131 -13.82 -0.40 32.25
CA GLY A 131 -12.75 -0.78 33.18
C GLY A 131 -11.49 -1.34 32.48
N THR A 132 -11.50 -1.42 31.15
CA THR A 132 -10.34 -1.73 30.30
C THR A 132 -10.34 -0.85 29.06
N LEU A 133 -9.17 -0.69 28.45
CA LEU A 133 -9.03 0.04 27.19
C LEU A 133 -9.69 -0.74 26.04
N ASP A 134 -9.68 -2.07 26.11
CA ASP A 134 -10.39 -2.95 25.16
C ASP A 134 -11.91 -2.74 25.23
N GLU A 135 -12.49 -2.70 26.43
CA GLU A 135 -13.91 -2.36 26.66
C GLU A 135 -14.26 -0.95 26.18
N HIS A 136 -13.42 0.04 26.48
CA HIS A 136 -13.58 1.41 26.00
C HIS A 136 -13.60 1.47 24.47
N PHE A 137 -12.58 0.91 23.81
CA PHE A 137 -12.48 0.89 22.35
C PHE A 137 -13.57 0.05 21.67
N HIS A 138 -14.02 -1.03 22.30
CA HIS A 138 -15.17 -1.79 21.83
C HIS A 138 -16.43 -0.92 21.83
N ARG A 139 -16.74 -0.25 22.95
CA ARG A 139 -17.96 0.56 23.07
C ARG A 139 -17.97 1.81 22.20
N ILE A 140 -16.87 2.57 22.11
CA ILE A 140 -16.81 3.72 21.17
C ILE A 140 -16.79 3.26 19.71
N GLY A 141 -16.19 2.09 19.43
CA GLY A 141 -16.26 1.42 18.13
C GLY A 141 -17.69 1.05 17.76
N MET A 142 -18.49 0.52 18.69
CA MET A 142 -19.91 0.23 18.47
C MET A 142 -20.75 1.51 18.31
N ASP A 143 -20.47 2.58 19.08
CA ASP A 143 -21.21 3.84 18.96
C ASP A 143 -20.95 4.59 17.64
N SER A 144 -19.76 4.42 17.05
CA SER A 144 -19.45 4.87 15.70
C SER A 144 -20.01 3.93 14.62
N SER A 145 -20.11 2.63 14.92
CA SER A 145 -20.58 1.59 13.99
C SER A 145 -22.10 1.61 13.79
N GLU A 146 -22.91 1.91 14.81
CA GLU A 146 -24.38 1.86 14.71
C GLU A 146 -24.99 3.24 14.40
N PRO A 147 -26.02 3.34 13.55
CA PRO A 147 -26.86 2.25 13.03
C PRO A 147 -26.30 1.53 11.79
N TYR A 148 -25.14 1.96 11.26
CA TYR A 148 -24.62 1.46 9.99
C TYR A 148 -24.36 -0.05 10.00
N LEU A 149 -23.86 -0.61 11.09
CA LEU A 149 -23.54 -2.04 11.19
C LEU A 149 -24.81 -2.91 11.17
N THR A 150 -25.88 -2.48 11.85
CA THR A 150 -27.20 -3.12 11.75
C THR A 150 -27.79 -3.00 10.35
N LEU A 151 -27.73 -1.82 9.74
CA LEU A 151 -28.22 -1.59 8.36
C LEU A 151 -27.46 -2.45 7.33
N ALA A 152 -26.13 -2.51 7.44
CA ALA A 152 -25.26 -3.32 6.59
C ALA A 152 -25.60 -4.83 6.71
N LYS A 153 -25.68 -5.36 7.95
CA LYS A 153 -26.08 -6.75 8.20
C LYS A 153 -27.45 -7.06 7.59
N LYS A 154 -28.46 -6.21 7.83
CA LYS A 154 -29.81 -6.35 7.26
C LYS A 154 -29.78 -6.40 5.73
N TYR A 155 -29.04 -5.50 5.09
CA TYR A 155 -28.92 -5.44 3.63
C TYR A 155 -28.16 -6.63 3.04
N ALA A 156 -27.15 -7.16 3.74
CA ALA A 156 -26.41 -8.36 3.32
C ALA A 156 -27.29 -9.64 3.28
N HIS A 157 -28.43 -9.66 3.97
CA HIS A 157 -29.46 -10.71 3.82
C HIS A 157 -30.51 -10.35 2.75
N ALA A 158 -30.86 -9.08 2.59
CA ALA A 158 -31.86 -8.61 1.62
C ALA A 158 -31.49 -8.89 0.16
N SER A 159 -32.50 -9.05 -0.70
CA SER A 159 -32.35 -9.14 -2.16
C SER A 159 -33.19 -8.03 -2.80
N PRO A 160 -32.67 -7.31 -3.81
CA PRO A 160 -33.46 -6.31 -4.53
C PRO A 160 -34.62 -6.98 -5.29
N PRO A 161 -35.67 -6.22 -5.64
CA PRO A 161 -36.70 -6.70 -6.57
C PRO A 161 -36.11 -7.00 -7.97
N PRO A 162 -36.85 -7.68 -8.85
CA PRO A 162 -36.44 -7.88 -10.24
C PRO A 162 -36.07 -6.57 -10.94
N LYS A 163 -35.08 -6.59 -11.83
CA LYS A 163 -34.68 -5.40 -12.60
C LYS A 163 -35.87 -4.85 -13.41
N PRO A 164 -35.97 -3.51 -13.60
CA PRO A 164 -36.92 -2.91 -14.54
C PRO A 164 -36.78 -3.51 -15.94
N ARG A 165 -37.87 -3.50 -16.72
CA ARG A 165 -37.91 -3.95 -18.13
C ARG A 165 -37.92 -2.80 -19.15
N ARG A 166 -37.99 -1.57 -18.66
CA ARG A 166 -38.02 -0.30 -19.39
C ARG A 166 -37.49 0.77 -18.46
N TRP A 167 -36.77 1.73 -19.01
CA TRP A 167 -36.22 2.86 -18.26
C TRP A 167 -36.95 4.15 -18.66
N ALA A 168 -37.23 5.00 -17.68
CA ALA A 168 -37.80 6.32 -17.94
C ALA A 168 -36.71 7.24 -18.51
N ARG A 169 -37.06 7.98 -19.56
CA ARG A 169 -36.17 8.98 -20.19
C ARG A 169 -36.48 10.37 -19.62
N THR A 170 -36.15 10.54 -18.34
CA THR A 170 -36.40 11.74 -17.53
C THR A 170 -35.12 12.07 -16.76
N SER A 171 -34.74 13.35 -16.69
CA SER A 171 -33.59 13.80 -15.91
C SER A 171 -33.84 13.75 -14.40
N GLY A 172 -32.76 13.78 -13.61
CA GLY A 172 -32.84 13.59 -12.16
C GLY A 172 -33.10 12.13 -11.80
N TRP A 173 -33.63 11.87 -10.61
CA TRP A 173 -33.89 10.51 -10.14
C TRP A 173 -35.28 9.99 -10.54
N THR A 174 -35.33 8.74 -10.99
CA THR A 174 -36.56 7.95 -11.15
C THR A 174 -36.48 6.70 -10.29
N LYS A 175 -37.56 6.41 -9.55
CA LYS A 175 -37.78 5.19 -8.78
C LYS A 175 -38.63 4.21 -9.56
N TYR A 176 -38.35 2.92 -9.42
CA TYR A 176 -39.06 1.84 -10.10
C TYR A 176 -39.62 0.85 -9.09
N HIS A 177 -40.92 0.58 -9.19
CA HIS A 177 -41.65 -0.35 -8.32
C HIS A 177 -41.71 -1.75 -8.93
N ALA A 178 -41.97 -2.76 -8.08
CA ALA A 178 -41.94 -4.17 -8.47
C ALA A 178 -43.09 -4.59 -9.44
N ASP A 179 -44.12 -3.76 -9.61
CA ASP A 179 -45.19 -3.95 -10.60
C ASP A 179 -44.82 -3.40 -12.00
N GLY A 180 -43.70 -2.67 -12.12
CA GLY A 180 -43.25 -2.02 -13.34
C GLY A 180 -43.72 -0.58 -13.52
N SER A 181 -44.39 0.02 -12.52
CA SER A 181 -44.63 1.46 -12.46
C SER A 181 -43.36 2.22 -12.01
N TRP A 182 -43.32 3.53 -12.27
CA TRP A 182 -42.21 4.40 -11.88
C TRP A 182 -42.68 5.80 -11.47
N GLU A 183 -41.97 6.42 -10.54
CA GLU A 183 -42.18 7.79 -10.07
C GLU A 183 -40.88 8.61 -10.16
N ALA A 184 -40.97 9.88 -10.58
CA ALA A 184 -39.84 10.81 -10.50
C ALA A 184 -39.71 11.31 -9.05
N ILE A 185 -38.48 11.38 -8.54
CA ILE A 185 -38.18 11.78 -7.16
C ILE A 185 -37.00 12.75 -7.14
N ASP A 186 -36.91 13.60 -6.11
CA ASP A 186 -35.74 14.47 -5.95
C ASP A 186 -34.49 13.68 -5.52
N VAL A 187 -34.65 12.74 -4.57
CA VAL A 187 -33.56 11.97 -3.95
C VAL A 187 -34.03 10.58 -3.46
N PRO A 188 -33.16 9.55 -3.43
CA PRO A 188 -33.54 8.20 -2.97
C PRO A 188 -33.94 8.12 -1.49
N ASP A 189 -35.10 7.53 -1.22
CA ASP A 189 -35.70 7.38 0.10
C ASP A 189 -35.02 6.33 1.00
N ALA A 190 -34.34 5.35 0.39
CA ALA A 190 -33.72 4.22 1.11
C ALA A 190 -32.49 4.59 1.97
N ASP A 191 -32.33 3.83 3.06
CA ASP A 191 -31.20 3.93 4.01
C ASP A 191 -29.95 3.18 3.53
N VAL A 192 -30.12 2.20 2.63
CA VAL A 192 -29.02 1.42 2.03
C VAL A 192 -29.28 1.21 0.54
N LEU A 193 -28.27 1.51 -0.26
CA LEU A 193 -28.25 1.37 -1.72
C LEU A 193 -26.99 0.60 -2.14
N THR A 194 -27.10 -0.32 -3.10
CA THR A 194 -25.98 -0.63 -4.00
C THR A 194 -26.06 0.34 -5.18
N PHE A 195 -24.92 0.86 -5.63
CA PHE A 195 -24.84 2.04 -6.50
C PHE A 195 -23.62 1.97 -7.43
N ASP A 196 -23.78 2.49 -8.65
CA ASP A 196 -22.78 2.52 -9.73
C ASP A 196 -23.05 3.72 -10.66
N ILE A 197 -22.00 4.41 -11.12
CA ILE A 197 -22.06 5.56 -12.03
C ILE A 197 -21.19 5.34 -13.27
N GLU A 198 -21.76 5.54 -14.46
CA GLU A 198 -20.97 5.64 -15.69
C GLU A 198 -20.84 7.09 -16.19
N VAL A 199 -19.67 7.37 -16.76
CA VAL A 199 -19.15 8.72 -17.05
C VAL A 199 -18.60 8.72 -18.47
N MET A 200 -18.99 9.73 -19.26
CA MET A 200 -18.45 9.96 -20.61
C MET A 200 -17.04 10.56 -20.55
N TRP A 201 -16.09 9.78 -20.04
CA TRP A 201 -14.77 10.22 -19.57
C TRP A 201 -13.84 10.87 -20.61
N HIS A 202 -14.21 10.79 -21.90
CA HIS A 202 -13.55 11.51 -22.98
C HIS A 202 -14.12 12.94 -23.22
N GLU A 203 -15.38 13.19 -22.84
CA GLU A 203 -16.05 14.50 -22.94
C GLU A 203 -16.09 15.23 -21.58
N THR A 204 -16.44 14.54 -20.49
CA THR A 204 -16.55 15.12 -19.14
C THR A 204 -16.15 14.14 -18.03
N SER A 205 -15.79 14.68 -16.86
CA SER A 205 -15.59 13.90 -15.61
C SER A 205 -16.86 13.75 -14.78
N PHE A 206 -17.94 14.47 -15.13
CA PHE A 206 -19.21 14.50 -14.40
C PHE A 206 -20.12 13.30 -14.78
N PRO A 207 -21.07 12.91 -13.91
CA PRO A 207 -21.94 11.76 -14.13
C PRO A 207 -22.83 11.93 -15.36
N ALA A 208 -22.88 10.92 -16.23
CA ALA A 208 -23.80 10.88 -17.36
C ALA A 208 -25.10 10.16 -16.98
N MET A 209 -24.97 8.99 -16.35
CA MET A 209 -26.07 8.20 -15.80
C MET A 209 -25.60 7.39 -14.58
N ALA A 210 -26.53 7.03 -13.71
CA ALA A 210 -26.26 6.15 -12.57
C ALA A 210 -27.43 5.21 -12.30
N CYS A 211 -27.15 4.08 -11.65
CA CYS A 211 -28.14 3.09 -11.28
C CYS A 211 -27.99 2.70 -9.80
N ALA A 212 -29.11 2.46 -9.12
CA ALA A 212 -29.11 2.05 -7.71
C ALA A 212 -30.17 0.99 -7.40
N ALA A 213 -29.90 0.14 -6.41
CA ALA A 213 -30.83 -0.86 -5.90
C ALA A 213 -30.88 -0.86 -4.37
N SER A 214 -32.06 -0.66 -3.80
CA SER A 214 -32.31 -0.91 -2.38
C SER A 214 -32.85 -2.33 -2.15
N GLY A 215 -33.17 -2.67 -0.90
CA GLY A 215 -33.87 -3.92 -0.59
C GLY A 215 -35.36 -3.91 -1.00
N THR A 216 -35.86 -2.83 -1.61
CA THR A 216 -37.30 -2.65 -1.92
C THR A 216 -37.58 -2.10 -3.33
N HIS A 217 -36.69 -1.29 -3.90
CA HIS A 217 -36.88 -0.59 -5.18
C HIS A 217 -35.59 -0.50 -5.99
N TRP A 218 -35.73 -0.30 -7.30
CA TRP A 218 -34.65 0.18 -8.18
C TRP A 218 -34.76 1.69 -8.37
N TYR A 219 -33.64 2.34 -8.66
CA TYR A 219 -33.57 3.76 -9.00
C TYR A 219 -32.61 3.96 -10.17
N ALA A 220 -32.88 4.95 -11.01
CA ALA A 220 -31.96 5.44 -12.04
C ALA A 220 -31.83 6.95 -11.91
N TRP A 221 -30.66 7.48 -12.23
CA TRP A 221 -30.43 8.91 -12.37
C TRP A 221 -29.88 9.21 -13.77
N LEU A 222 -30.45 10.22 -14.45
CA LEU A 222 -29.98 10.69 -15.75
C LEU A 222 -29.60 12.17 -15.68
N SER A 223 -28.45 12.52 -16.26
CA SER A 223 -27.97 13.89 -16.30
C SER A 223 -28.85 14.76 -17.22
N PRO A 224 -29.31 15.96 -16.78
CA PRO A 224 -29.99 16.92 -17.66
C PRO A 224 -29.13 17.28 -18.89
N TRP A 225 -27.80 17.28 -18.75
CA TRP A 225 -26.87 17.52 -19.85
C TRP A 225 -26.89 16.40 -20.91
N LEU A 226 -26.98 15.14 -20.47
CA LEU A 226 -27.04 13.98 -21.37
C LEU A 226 -28.30 14.02 -22.23
N LEU A 227 -29.45 14.39 -21.64
CA LEU A 227 -30.73 14.52 -22.35
C LEU A 227 -30.86 15.81 -23.18
N GLY A 228 -29.89 16.73 -23.10
CA GLY A 228 -29.91 18.00 -23.84
C GLY A 228 -30.82 19.07 -23.22
N GLU A 229 -31.22 18.91 -21.96
CA GLU A 229 -32.03 19.86 -21.19
C GLU A 229 -31.19 21.01 -20.59
N SER A 230 -29.87 20.82 -20.50
CA SER A 230 -28.90 21.77 -19.96
C SER A 230 -27.60 21.75 -20.75
N GLU A 231 -27.02 22.91 -21.01
CA GLU A 231 -25.71 23.05 -21.68
C GLU A 231 -24.52 22.91 -20.71
N ASN A 232 -24.76 22.99 -19.39
CA ASN A 232 -23.71 22.79 -18.40
C ASN A 232 -23.55 21.29 -18.10
N ASP A 233 -22.35 20.73 -18.27
CA ASP A 233 -22.07 19.32 -17.97
C ASP A 233 -21.98 19.02 -16.46
N ARG A 234 -21.78 20.06 -15.63
CA ARG A 234 -21.36 19.98 -14.22
C ARG A 234 -22.52 19.77 -13.24
N HIS A 235 -23.31 18.73 -13.50
CA HIS A 235 -24.30 18.22 -12.55
C HIS A 235 -23.66 17.21 -11.60
N LEU A 236 -23.96 17.27 -10.31
CA LEU A 236 -23.65 16.20 -9.35
C LEU A 236 -24.94 15.47 -8.95
N ILE A 237 -24.83 14.22 -8.51
CA ILE A 237 -25.97 13.40 -8.10
C ILE A 237 -26.29 13.69 -6.62
N PRO A 238 -27.49 14.20 -6.28
CA PRO A 238 -27.90 14.38 -4.90
C PRO A 238 -28.35 13.05 -4.29
N LEU A 239 -28.03 12.81 -3.03
CA LEU A 239 -28.60 11.74 -2.20
C LEU A 239 -29.54 12.27 -1.11
N GLY A 240 -29.62 13.58 -0.90
CA GLY A 240 -30.54 14.22 0.06
C GLY A 240 -29.87 14.51 1.40
N ASP A 241 -30.66 14.62 2.48
CA ASP A 241 -30.18 15.15 3.77
C ASP A 241 -28.85 14.50 4.25
N PRO A 242 -27.73 15.25 4.30
CA PRO A 242 -26.44 14.74 4.77
C PRO A 242 -26.44 14.46 6.28
N ALA A 243 -27.44 14.90 7.05
CA ALA A 243 -27.60 14.50 8.44
C ALA A 243 -28.25 13.11 8.60
N LYS A 244 -28.88 12.54 7.57
CA LYS A 244 -29.46 11.18 7.64
C LYS A 244 -28.36 10.12 7.49
N PRO A 245 -28.21 9.15 8.43
CA PRO A 245 -27.34 8.00 8.22
C PRO A 245 -27.78 7.18 7.01
N ARG A 246 -26.88 7.02 6.02
CA ARG A 246 -27.09 6.22 4.82
C ARG A 246 -25.86 5.39 4.50
N ILE A 247 -26.06 4.21 3.89
CA ILE A 247 -24.98 3.39 3.33
C ILE A 247 -25.08 3.36 1.81
N VAL A 248 -23.96 3.59 1.14
CA VAL A 248 -23.81 3.48 -0.31
C VAL A 248 -22.76 2.39 -0.58
N VAL A 249 -23.20 1.25 -1.11
CA VAL A 249 -22.35 0.10 -1.43
C VAL A 249 -21.97 0.16 -2.91
N GLY A 250 -20.68 0.00 -3.22
CA GLY A 250 -20.22 -0.07 -4.61
C GLY A 250 -18.95 -0.89 -4.77
N HIS A 251 -18.32 -0.80 -5.93
CA HIS A 251 -17.05 -1.47 -6.22
C HIS A 251 -16.02 -0.48 -6.76
N ASN A 252 -14.99 -0.18 -5.97
CA ASN A 252 -14.17 1.02 -6.16
C ASN A 252 -15.00 2.32 -6.00
N ILE A 253 -15.97 2.28 -5.07
CA ILE A 253 -16.98 3.32 -4.75
C ILE A 253 -16.45 4.75 -4.57
N ALA A 254 -15.14 4.93 -4.31
CA ALA A 254 -14.51 6.24 -4.22
C ALA A 254 -14.47 6.98 -5.58
N TYR A 255 -14.59 6.26 -6.70
CA TYR A 255 -14.80 6.86 -8.02
C TYR A 255 -16.19 7.49 -8.12
N ASP A 256 -17.23 6.75 -7.72
CA ASP A 256 -18.62 7.21 -7.78
C ASP A 256 -18.91 8.31 -6.75
N ARG A 257 -18.30 8.21 -5.57
CA ARG A 257 -18.34 9.24 -4.51
C ARG A 257 -17.94 10.61 -5.04
N ALA A 258 -16.96 10.69 -5.94
CA ALA A 258 -16.52 11.95 -6.57
C ALA A 258 -17.58 12.59 -7.50
N ARG A 259 -18.78 12.00 -7.62
CA ARG A 259 -19.94 12.54 -8.35
C ARG A 259 -21.15 12.81 -7.45
N ILE A 260 -21.01 12.65 -6.13
CA ILE A 260 -22.09 12.85 -5.16
C ILE A 260 -22.11 14.29 -4.63
N SER A 261 -23.28 14.91 -4.82
CA SER A 261 -23.90 15.98 -4.03
C SER A 261 -23.16 16.43 -2.78
N GLU A 262 -23.46 15.71 -1.71
CA GLU A 262 -23.28 16.09 -0.32
C GLU A 262 -21.86 15.93 0.22
N GLU A 263 -20.94 15.42 -0.61
CA GLU A 263 -19.57 15.16 -0.19
C GLU A 263 -18.67 16.39 -0.29
N TYR A 264 -19.08 17.37 -1.09
CA TYR A 264 -18.42 18.65 -1.38
C TYR A 264 -18.79 19.77 -0.37
N ASP A 265 -18.97 19.41 0.90
CA ASP A 265 -19.15 20.33 2.05
C ASP A 265 -17.94 20.21 2.99
N LEU A 266 -17.64 21.23 3.79
CA LEU A 266 -16.66 21.16 4.88
C LEU A 266 -17.17 20.34 6.05
N LYS A 267 -18.49 20.35 6.31
CA LYS A 267 -19.14 19.47 7.27
C LYS A 267 -19.15 18.04 6.73
N GLN A 268 -18.79 17.06 7.57
CA GLN A 268 -18.84 15.66 7.16
C GLN A 268 -20.30 15.19 7.03
N SER A 269 -20.62 14.53 5.93
CA SER A 269 -21.93 13.87 5.74
C SER A 269 -22.05 12.63 6.64
N ARG A 270 -23.27 12.14 6.83
CA ARG A 270 -23.57 10.82 7.41
C ARG A 270 -23.74 9.72 6.35
N ASN A 271 -23.27 9.95 5.13
CA ASN A 271 -23.13 8.88 4.13
C ASN A 271 -21.94 7.98 4.51
N PHE A 272 -22.10 6.67 4.37
CA PHE A 272 -21.01 5.71 4.46
C PHE A 272 -20.85 4.96 3.13
N PHE A 273 -19.79 5.31 2.40
CA PHE A 273 -19.37 4.62 1.19
C PHE A 273 -18.62 3.34 1.55
N MET A 274 -19.24 2.19 1.29
CA MET A 274 -18.72 0.87 1.62
C MET A 274 -18.23 0.16 0.36
N ASP A 275 -16.91 0.05 0.24
CA ASP A 275 -16.22 -0.47 -0.94
C ASP A 275 -16.08 -1.99 -0.93
N THR A 276 -16.81 -2.69 -1.81
CA THR A 276 -16.65 -4.15 -1.97
C THR A 276 -15.25 -4.56 -2.45
N MET A 277 -14.48 -3.68 -3.11
CA MET A 277 -13.10 -3.98 -3.48
C MET A 277 -12.19 -4.06 -2.25
N SER A 278 -12.27 -3.08 -1.35
CA SER A 278 -11.56 -3.05 -0.06
C SER A 278 -11.91 -4.26 0.80
N LEU A 279 -13.20 -4.58 0.95
CA LEU A 279 -13.62 -5.77 1.71
C LEU A 279 -13.06 -7.05 1.09
N HIS A 280 -13.06 -7.18 -0.25
CA HIS A 280 -12.48 -8.34 -0.94
C HIS A 280 -10.97 -8.44 -0.75
N VAL A 281 -10.23 -7.32 -0.83
CA VAL A 281 -8.77 -7.31 -0.70
C VAL A 281 -8.33 -7.70 0.72
N ALA A 282 -9.09 -7.31 1.76
CA ALA A 282 -8.85 -7.73 3.13
C ALA A 282 -8.98 -9.25 3.32
N VAL A 283 -10.01 -9.88 2.75
CA VAL A 283 -10.33 -11.30 2.97
C VAL A 283 -9.59 -12.24 1.99
N ASN A 284 -9.49 -11.87 0.71
CA ASN A 284 -9.02 -12.75 -0.37
C ASN A 284 -7.96 -12.10 -1.28
N GLY A 285 -7.44 -10.91 -0.97
CA GLY A 285 -6.42 -10.24 -1.78
C GLY A 285 -5.09 -11.00 -1.85
N MET A 286 -4.34 -10.84 -2.96
CA MET A 286 -3.02 -11.46 -3.17
C MET A 286 -1.85 -10.51 -2.95
N CYS A 287 -0.72 -11.02 -2.42
CA CYS A 287 0.49 -10.23 -2.28
C CYS A 287 1.20 -9.97 -3.63
N SER A 288 2.09 -8.98 -3.66
CA SER A 288 2.84 -8.61 -4.87
C SER A 288 3.72 -9.72 -5.45
N ARG A 289 4.20 -10.65 -4.60
CA ARG A 289 4.98 -11.84 -5.01
C ARG A 289 4.11 -12.97 -5.60
N GLN A 290 2.82 -13.02 -5.27
CA GLN A 290 1.87 -14.02 -5.77
C GLN A 290 1.32 -13.66 -7.17
N ARG A 291 1.15 -12.36 -7.46
CA ARG A 291 0.59 -11.86 -8.73
C ARG A 291 1.19 -12.50 -10.01
N PRO A 292 2.51 -12.76 -10.14
CA PRO A 292 3.07 -13.42 -11.33
C PRO A 292 2.64 -14.88 -11.48
N ASN A 293 2.64 -15.67 -10.39
CA ASN A 293 2.22 -17.08 -10.41
C ASN A 293 0.72 -17.19 -10.71
N TRP A 294 -0.10 -16.34 -10.07
CA TRP A 294 -1.54 -16.26 -10.36
C TRP A 294 -1.80 -15.89 -11.83
N MET A 295 -1.04 -14.95 -12.41
CA MET A 295 -1.12 -14.62 -13.85
C MET A 295 -0.66 -15.77 -14.78
N LYS A 296 0.28 -16.63 -14.37
CA LYS A 296 0.62 -17.86 -15.13
C LYS A 296 -0.54 -18.85 -15.07
N ALA A 297 -1.04 -19.14 -13.87
CA ALA A 297 -2.14 -20.09 -13.66
C ALA A 297 -3.45 -19.64 -14.32
N ARG A 298 -3.83 -18.35 -14.20
CA ARG A 298 -5.04 -17.82 -14.85
C ARG A 298 -4.98 -17.97 -16.36
N LYS A 299 -3.84 -17.69 -16.99
CA LYS A 299 -3.64 -17.92 -18.43
C LYS A 299 -3.66 -19.40 -18.81
N ALA A 300 -3.09 -20.27 -17.97
CA ALA A 300 -3.14 -21.71 -18.21
C ALA A 300 -4.60 -22.22 -18.21
N ARG A 301 -5.41 -21.75 -17.25
CA ARG A 301 -6.86 -22.01 -17.16
C ARG A 301 -7.64 -21.37 -18.32
N GLU A 302 -7.45 -20.08 -18.64
CA GLU A 302 -8.04 -19.42 -19.83
C GLU A 302 -7.74 -20.18 -21.14
N THR A 303 -6.55 -20.76 -21.26
CA THR A 303 -6.15 -21.57 -22.42
C THR A 303 -6.79 -22.96 -22.38
N GLN A 304 -6.94 -23.56 -21.21
CA GLN A 304 -7.61 -24.86 -21.02
C GLN A 304 -9.12 -24.76 -21.25
N ASP A 305 -9.77 -23.71 -20.75
CA ASP A 305 -11.17 -23.37 -21.03
C ASP A 305 -11.39 -23.21 -22.54
N ARG A 306 -10.46 -22.53 -23.24
CA ARG A 306 -10.50 -22.37 -24.70
C ARG A 306 -10.30 -23.69 -25.45
N ILE A 307 -9.41 -24.56 -24.97
CA ILE A 307 -9.19 -25.91 -25.53
C ILE A 307 -10.43 -26.79 -25.32
N ALA A 308 -11.09 -26.70 -24.16
CA ALA A 308 -12.31 -27.46 -23.85
C ALA A 308 -13.54 -26.98 -24.66
N ASN A 309 -13.60 -25.69 -24.97
CA ASN A 309 -14.67 -25.06 -25.75
C ASN A 309 -14.37 -24.97 -27.27
N ALA A 310 -13.38 -25.72 -27.77
CA ALA A 310 -13.00 -25.72 -29.18
C ALA A 310 -13.47 -26.99 -29.91
N ASP A 311 -14.55 -26.89 -30.68
CA ASP A 311 -15.13 -28.02 -31.44
C ASP A 311 -14.23 -28.56 -32.57
N ASN A 312 -13.17 -27.82 -32.95
CA ASN A 312 -12.29 -28.17 -34.07
C ASN A 312 -11.07 -29.02 -33.65
N SER A 313 -11.12 -30.32 -33.97
CA SER A 313 -10.07 -31.31 -33.67
C SER A 313 -8.67 -30.96 -34.21
N ALA A 314 -8.58 -30.23 -35.32
CA ALA A 314 -7.30 -29.77 -35.88
C ALA A 314 -6.59 -28.77 -34.96
N ASP A 315 -7.34 -27.78 -34.44
CA ASP A 315 -6.82 -26.72 -33.58
C ASP A 315 -6.45 -27.27 -32.19
N LEU A 316 -7.28 -28.20 -31.69
CA LEU A 316 -6.99 -29.02 -30.51
C LEU A 316 -5.62 -29.71 -30.62
N SER A 317 -5.30 -30.28 -31.78
CA SER A 317 -4.03 -30.99 -32.02
C SER A 317 -2.81 -30.07 -32.04
N ALA A 318 -2.96 -28.81 -32.47
CA ALA A 318 -1.90 -27.82 -32.46
C ALA A 318 -1.62 -27.33 -31.03
N LEU A 319 -2.68 -27.02 -30.27
CA LEU A 319 -2.61 -26.55 -28.89
C LEU A 319 -2.11 -27.61 -27.90
N LEU A 320 -2.37 -28.90 -28.15
CA LEU A 320 -1.81 -30.00 -27.37
C LEU A 320 -0.30 -30.20 -27.63
N LYS A 321 0.13 -30.09 -28.89
CA LYS A 321 1.55 -30.26 -29.26
C LYS A 321 2.48 -29.20 -28.67
N THR A 322 1.99 -28.01 -28.32
CA THR A 322 2.80 -26.95 -27.68
C THR A 322 3.04 -27.16 -26.18
N LYS A 323 2.51 -28.24 -25.57
CA LYS A 323 2.40 -28.41 -24.11
C LYS A 323 3.05 -29.69 -23.55
N GLY A 324 3.71 -30.49 -24.37
CA GLY A 324 4.13 -31.86 -24.01
C GLY A 324 5.18 -32.01 -22.91
N GLU A 325 5.84 -30.93 -22.48
CA GLU A 325 7.06 -31.02 -21.64
C GLU A 325 7.04 -30.13 -20.37
N ASP A 326 5.96 -29.40 -20.07
CA ASP A 326 5.99 -28.26 -19.10
C ASP A 326 4.77 -28.19 -18.14
N ILE A 327 4.11 -29.31 -17.84
CA ILE A 327 2.94 -29.38 -16.93
C ILE A 327 3.08 -30.45 -15.83
N GLU A 328 4.20 -30.41 -15.10
CA GLU A 328 4.25 -30.86 -13.69
C GLU A 328 4.24 -29.65 -12.75
N HIS A 329 3.23 -28.79 -12.90
CA HIS A 329 2.93 -27.77 -11.90
C HIS A 329 1.86 -28.29 -10.95
N GLU A 330 2.25 -28.54 -9.69
CA GLU A 330 1.31 -28.51 -8.58
C GLU A 330 0.57 -27.17 -8.63
N GLU A 331 -0.77 -27.17 -8.73
CA GLU A 331 -1.53 -25.93 -8.58
C GLU A 331 -1.40 -25.47 -7.12
N GLU A 332 -0.55 -24.47 -6.89
CA GLU A 332 -0.35 -23.86 -5.57
C GLU A 332 -1.72 -23.49 -4.95
N LEU A 333 -2.13 -24.16 -3.87
CA LEU A 333 -3.53 -24.22 -3.43
C LEU A 333 -4.17 -22.83 -3.18
N TRP A 334 -3.38 -21.84 -2.78
CA TRP A 334 -3.81 -20.45 -2.61
C TRP A 334 -4.29 -19.76 -3.90
N VAL A 335 -3.92 -20.26 -5.09
CA VAL A 335 -4.39 -19.72 -6.39
C VAL A 335 -5.90 -19.86 -6.52
N GLY A 336 -6.50 -20.88 -5.89
CA GLY A 336 -7.96 -21.05 -5.77
C GLY A 336 -8.59 -20.26 -4.62
N ARG A 337 -7.84 -19.39 -3.93
CA ARG A 337 -8.27 -18.62 -2.74
C ARG A 337 -8.15 -17.11 -2.91
N SER A 338 -7.86 -16.66 -4.13
CA SER A 338 -7.60 -15.25 -4.45
C SER A 338 -7.93 -14.90 -5.88
N SER A 339 -8.36 -13.65 -6.11
CA SER A 339 -8.58 -13.07 -7.43
C SER A 339 -7.88 -11.71 -7.58
N ALA A 340 -7.75 -11.22 -8.81
CA ALA A 340 -7.44 -9.82 -9.03
C ALA A 340 -8.62 -8.94 -8.56
N ASN A 341 -8.34 -7.66 -8.32
CA ASN A 341 -9.26 -6.76 -7.64
C ASN A 341 -10.48 -6.31 -8.48
N SER A 342 -10.57 -6.61 -9.78
CA SER A 342 -11.65 -6.06 -10.63
C SER A 342 -12.99 -6.74 -10.38
N LEU A 343 -14.12 -6.03 -10.49
CA LEU A 343 -15.45 -6.61 -10.28
C LEU A 343 -15.70 -7.88 -11.10
N ARG A 344 -15.18 -7.94 -12.34
CA ARG A 344 -15.21 -9.16 -13.18
C ARG A 344 -14.47 -10.34 -12.54
N ASP A 345 -13.25 -10.12 -12.05
CA ASP A 345 -12.45 -11.18 -11.40
C ASP A 345 -13.08 -11.58 -10.05
N VAL A 346 -13.54 -10.59 -9.26
CA VAL A 346 -14.14 -10.77 -7.92
C VAL A 346 -15.51 -11.47 -8.00
N ALA A 347 -16.38 -11.10 -8.95
CA ALA A 347 -17.67 -11.76 -9.16
C ALA A 347 -17.52 -13.18 -9.73
N LYS A 348 -16.53 -13.41 -10.61
CA LYS A 348 -16.20 -14.78 -11.06
C LYS A 348 -15.69 -15.64 -9.90
N PHE A 349 -14.96 -15.05 -8.95
CA PHE A 349 -14.42 -15.74 -7.78
C PHE A 349 -15.47 -16.03 -6.69
N HIS A 350 -16.21 -15.02 -6.21
CA HIS A 350 -17.17 -15.18 -5.11
C HIS A 350 -18.57 -15.66 -5.53
N CYS A 351 -18.98 -15.41 -6.77
CA CYS A 351 -20.35 -15.66 -7.24
C CYS A 351 -20.41 -16.61 -8.46
N GLY A 352 -19.27 -16.94 -9.09
CA GLY A 352 -19.22 -17.70 -10.34
C GLY A 352 -19.69 -16.93 -11.58
N ILE A 353 -19.93 -15.62 -11.47
CA ILE A 353 -20.54 -14.79 -12.52
C ILE A 353 -19.46 -14.29 -13.50
N ALA A 354 -19.67 -14.50 -14.79
CA ALA A 354 -18.85 -13.91 -15.84
C ALA A 354 -19.48 -12.58 -16.32
N ILE A 355 -18.79 -11.46 -16.12
CA ILE A 355 -19.23 -10.13 -16.55
C ILE A 355 -18.59 -9.78 -17.90
N ASP A 356 -19.39 -9.57 -18.96
CA ASP A 356 -18.90 -8.86 -20.14
C ASP A 356 -18.91 -7.35 -19.89
N LYS A 357 -17.94 -6.62 -20.45
CA LYS A 357 -17.79 -5.16 -20.33
C LYS A 357 -17.60 -4.49 -21.69
N ALA A 358 -17.87 -5.17 -22.81
CA ALA A 358 -17.82 -4.57 -24.14
C ALA A 358 -18.67 -3.28 -24.28
N GLN A 359 -19.84 -3.22 -23.63
CA GLN A 359 -20.71 -2.03 -23.63
C GLN A 359 -20.13 -0.84 -22.88
N ARG A 360 -19.18 -1.03 -21.94
CA ARG A 360 -18.56 0.05 -21.17
C ARG A 360 -17.70 0.96 -22.05
N GLU A 361 -17.02 0.39 -23.03
CA GLU A 361 -16.14 1.14 -23.94
C GLU A 361 -16.94 2.18 -24.75
N TRP A 362 -18.26 1.98 -24.94
CA TRP A 362 -19.14 2.93 -25.62
C TRP A 362 -19.22 4.31 -24.93
N PHE A 363 -19.01 4.40 -23.60
CA PHE A 363 -18.88 5.69 -22.91
C PHE A 363 -17.57 6.44 -23.20
N GLY A 364 -16.62 5.81 -23.89
CA GLY A 364 -15.42 6.46 -24.45
C GLY A 364 -15.43 6.56 -25.98
N GLU A 365 -16.20 5.71 -26.68
CA GLU A 365 -16.24 5.66 -28.15
C GLU A 365 -17.40 6.45 -28.79
N LEU A 366 -18.50 6.67 -28.07
CA LEU A 366 -19.70 7.37 -28.58
C LEU A 366 -19.77 8.82 -28.06
N ASP A 367 -20.39 9.68 -28.87
CA ASP A 367 -20.76 11.04 -28.48
C ASP A 367 -22.06 11.06 -27.65
N ARG A 368 -22.42 12.23 -27.12
CA ARG A 368 -23.69 12.43 -26.38
C ARG A 368 -24.91 11.85 -27.10
N THR A 369 -24.98 12.01 -28.43
CA THR A 369 -26.10 11.51 -29.25
C THR A 369 -26.15 9.98 -29.27
N GLY A 370 -25.01 9.33 -29.57
CA GLY A 370 -24.92 7.87 -29.62
C GLY A 370 -25.19 7.18 -28.28
N VAL A 371 -24.86 7.82 -27.15
CA VAL A 371 -25.22 7.34 -25.81
C VAL A 371 -26.74 7.42 -25.58
N VAL A 372 -27.41 8.50 -25.99
CA VAL A 372 -28.87 8.66 -25.87
C VAL A 372 -29.66 7.71 -26.79
N GLU A 373 -29.15 7.43 -28.00
CA GLU A 373 -29.75 6.43 -28.88
C GLU A 373 -29.77 5.04 -28.24
N LYS A 374 -28.71 4.68 -27.50
CA LYS A 374 -28.53 3.37 -26.83
C LYS A 374 -28.91 3.33 -25.35
N LEU A 375 -29.60 4.35 -24.85
CA LEU A 375 -29.83 4.57 -23.42
C LEU A 375 -30.40 3.33 -22.68
N ASP A 376 -31.38 2.63 -23.27
CA ASP A 376 -31.98 1.44 -22.64
C ASP A 376 -30.99 0.25 -22.52
N GLU A 377 -30.10 0.03 -23.50
CA GLU A 377 -29.05 -1.00 -23.42
C GLU A 377 -28.00 -0.68 -22.35
N LEU A 378 -27.63 0.60 -22.24
CA LEU A 378 -26.65 1.09 -21.27
C LEU A 378 -27.20 1.09 -19.84
N MET A 379 -28.47 1.44 -19.64
CA MET A 379 -29.12 1.31 -18.34
C MET A 379 -29.27 -0.15 -17.90
N ASP A 380 -29.58 -1.07 -18.82
CA ASP A 380 -29.60 -2.51 -18.52
C ASP A 380 -28.23 -3.06 -18.13
N TYR A 381 -27.15 -2.52 -18.71
CA TYR A 381 -25.76 -2.78 -18.32
C TYR A 381 -25.45 -2.25 -16.91
N CYS A 382 -25.73 -0.97 -16.62
CA CYS A 382 -25.48 -0.38 -15.29
C CYS A 382 -26.26 -1.16 -14.20
N ALA A 383 -27.53 -1.48 -14.46
CA ALA A 383 -28.34 -2.29 -13.57
C ALA A 383 -27.85 -3.74 -13.41
N ALA A 384 -27.05 -4.26 -14.35
CA ALA A 384 -26.38 -5.56 -14.20
C ALA A 384 -25.15 -5.46 -13.28
N ASP A 385 -24.30 -4.44 -13.41
CA ASP A 385 -23.12 -4.29 -12.54
C ASP A 385 -23.51 -3.93 -11.10
N VAL A 386 -24.62 -3.20 -10.88
CA VAL A 386 -25.25 -3.01 -9.56
C VAL A 386 -25.73 -4.32 -8.94
N ASP A 387 -26.48 -5.15 -9.69
CA ASP A 387 -26.96 -6.46 -9.22
C ASP A 387 -25.80 -7.42 -8.90
N VAL A 388 -24.75 -7.42 -9.72
CA VAL A 388 -23.53 -8.21 -9.46
C VAL A 388 -22.74 -7.67 -8.27
N THR A 389 -22.63 -6.35 -8.10
CA THR A 389 -21.99 -5.72 -6.94
C THR A 389 -22.71 -6.08 -5.65
N HIS A 390 -24.05 -6.09 -5.63
CA HIS A 390 -24.81 -6.56 -4.47
C HIS A 390 -24.57 -8.05 -4.19
N LYS A 391 -24.56 -8.90 -5.22
CA LYS A 391 -24.25 -10.34 -5.08
C LYS A 391 -22.85 -10.59 -4.51
N VAL A 392 -21.86 -9.77 -4.89
CA VAL A 392 -20.52 -9.76 -4.28
C VAL A 392 -20.59 -9.29 -2.83
N TYR A 393 -21.27 -8.18 -2.54
CA TYR A 393 -21.45 -7.64 -1.19
C TYR A 393 -22.03 -8.68 -0.22
N LYS A 394 -23.13 -9.36 -0.59
CA LYS A 394 -23.76 -10.44 0.20
C LYS A 394 -22.82 -11.61 0.54
N LYS A 395 -21.72 -11.80 -0.22
CA LYS A 395 -20.69 -12.82 0.05
C LYS A 395 -19.51 -12.28 0.85
N VAL A 396 -19.03 -11.09 0.51
CA VAL A 396 -17.77 -10.55 1.04
C VAL A 396 -17.96 -9.87 2.39
N PHE A 397 -19.09 -9.20 2.64
CA PHE A 397 -19.29 -8.48 3.90
C PHE A 397 -19.33 -9.37 5.16
N PRO A 398 -20.01 -10.53 5.17
CA PRO A 398 -19.92 -11.45 6.32
C PRO A 398 -18.49 -11.95 6.57
N LEU A 399 -17.76 -12.32 5.50
CA LEU A 399 -16.37 -12.77 5.59
C LEU A 399 -15.43 -11.68 6.10
N PHE A 400 -15.70 -10.41 5.76
CA PHE A 400 -14.98 -9.28 6.33
C PHE A 400 -15.19 -9.17 7.84
N LEU A 401 -16.42 -9.34 8.35
CA LEU A 401 -16.69 -9.32 9.80
C LEU A 401 -16.04 -10.52 10.53
N GLU A 402 -15.97 -11.71 9.91
CA GLU A 402 -15.21 -12.85 10.46
C GLU A 402 -13.69 -12.59 10.50
N THR A 403 -13.18 -11.85 9.52
CA THR A 403 -11.75 -11.52 9.37
C THR A 403 -11.34 -10.36 10.26
N CYS A 404 -12.15 -9.31 10.37
CA CYS A 404 -11.93 -8.09 11.16
C CYS A 404 -13.04 -7.95 12.24
N PRO A 405 -13.01 -8.76 13.32
CA PRO A 405 -14.15 -8.88 14.24
C PRO A 405 -14.34 -7.70 15.19
N HIS A 406 -13.34 -6.82 15.37
CA HIS A 406 -13.45 -5.70 16.29
C HIS A 406 -14.15 -4.49 15.63
N PRO A 407 -15.19 -3.89 16.25
CA PRO A 407 -16.06 -2.91 15.59
C PRO A 407 -15.32 -1.66 15.10
N VAL A 408 -14.26 -1.24 15.79
CA VAL A 408 -13.34 -0.17 15.34
C VAL A 408 -12.86 -0.34 13.89
N SER A 409 -12.63 -1.57 13.41
CA SER A 409 -12.21 -1.82 12.02
C SER A 409 -13.32 -1.66 10.98
N PHE A 410 -14.59 -1.63 11.38
CA PHE A 410 -15.73 -1.27 10.52
C PHE A 410 -16.01 0.24 10.62
N ALA A 411 -16.05 0.77 11.84
CA ALA A 411 -16.24 2.20 12.12
C ALA A 411 -15.25 3.12 11.37
N ALA A 412 -13.95 2.80 11.40
CA ALA A 412 -12.92 3.62 10.78
C ALA A 412 -13.05 3.72 9.24
N LEU A 413 -13.65 2.71 8.58
CA LEU A 413 -13.87 2.72 7.13
C LEU A 413 -14.77 3.88 6.69
N ARG A 414 -15.74 4.28 7.51
CA ARG A 414 -16.64 5.41 7.22
C ARG A 414 -15.89 6.73 7.05
N HIS A 415 -14.86 6.93 7.87
CA HIS A 415 -14.03 8.14 7.80
C HIS A 415 -13.04 8.06 6.64
N LEU A 416 -12.35 6.93 6.49
CA LEU A 416 -11.36 6.69 5.42
C LEU A 416 -11.96 6.74 4.00
N SER A 417 -13.25 6.46 3.81
CA SER A 417 -13.92 6.66 2.51
C SER A 417 -14.51 8.06 2.31
N SER A 418 -14.42 8.95 3.31
CA SER A 418 -15.03 10.29 3.32
C SER A 418 -14.02 11.47 3.29
N GLU A 419 -12.74 11.19 3.06
CA GLU A 419 -11.64 12.18 2.99
C GLU A 419 -11.90 13.31 1.96
N ILE A 420 -11.31 14.49 2.18
CA ILE A 420 -11.57 15.72 1.42
C ILE A 420 -10.35 16.67 1.44
N LEU A 421 -10.04 17.28 0.29
CA LEU A 421 -8.94 18.23 0.12
C LEU A 421 -9.47 19.57 -0.39
N PRO A 422 -9.56 20.63 0.44
CA PRO A 422 -9.91 21.97 -0.01
C PRO A 422 -8.77 22.63 -0.80
N LEU A 423 -9.15 23.47 -1.76
CA LEU A 423 -8.24 24.25 -2.60
C LEU A 423 -8.88 25.56 -3.06
N ASN A 424 -8.09 26.38 -3.74
CA ASN A 424 -8.51 27.60 -4.42
C ASN A 424 -7.93 27.62 -5.85
N ARG A 425 -8.24 28.66 -6.63
CA ARG A 425 -7.85 28.81 -8.05
C ARG A 425 -6.35 28.69 -8.34
N LYS A 426 -5.48 28.84 -7.34
CA LYS A 426 -4.03 28.59 -7.47
C LYS A 426 -3.70 27.15 -7.89
N TRP A 427 -4.64 26.20 -7.79
CA TRP A 427 -4.49 24.86 -8.36
C TRP A 427 -4.31 24.89 -9.89
N GLU A 428 -5.05 25.76 -10.58
CA GLU A 428 -4.94 25.93 -12.04
C GLU A 428 -3.62 26.64 -12.40
N ASP A 429 -3.27 27.70 -11.67
CA ASP A 429 -1.97 28.38 -11.80
C ASP A 429 -0.78 27.42 -11.56
N TYR A 430 -0.90 26.51 -10.60
CA TYR A 430 0.10 25.48 -10.29
C TYR A 430 0.29 24.52 -11.46
N ILE A 431 -0.80 24.00 -12.04
CA ILE A 431 -0.72 23.11 -13.21
C ILE A 431 -0.14 23.85 -14.41
N ALA A 432 -0.58 25.09 -14.66
CA ALA A 432 -0.09 25.94 -15.74
C ALA A 432 1.39 26.28 -15.58
N SER A 433 1.83 26.70 -14.38
CA SER A 433 3.22 27.03 -14.06
C SER A 433 4.14 25.81 -14.14
N ALA A 434 3.73 24.67 -13.57
CA ALA A 434 4.50 23.43 -13.61
C ALA A 434 4.67 22.91 -15.04
N GLU A 435 3.61 22.93 -15.86
CA GLU A 435 3.69 22.53 -17.26
C GLU A 435 4.50 23.54 -18.09
N ALA A 436 4.28 24.85 -17.95
CA ALA A 436 5.05 25.87 -18.67
C ALA A 436 6.54 25.82 -18.31
N THR A 437 6.88 25.60 -17.04
CA THR A 437 8.26 25.42 -16.58
C THR A 437 8.88 24.14 -17.15
N TYR A 438 8.12 23.03 -17.17
CA TYR A 438 8.55 21.77 -17.79
C TYR A 438 8.81 21.95 -19.30
N GLN A 439 7.87 22.53 -20.04
CA GLN A 439 7.98 22.74 -21.49
C GLN A 439 9.16 23.67 -21.81
N LYS A 440 9.30 24.80 -21.09
CA LYS A 440 10.44 25.73 -21.23
C LYS A 440 11.80 25.04 -21.07
N LEU A 441 11.94 24.16 -20.07
CA LEU A 441 13.17 23.44 -19.81
C LEU A 441 13.41 22.27 -20.79
N SER A 442 12.35 21.55 -21.22
CA SER A 442 12.48 20.49 -22.22
C SER A 442 12.87 21.07 -23.58
N SER A 443 12.11 22.06 -24.09
CA SER A 443 12.40 22.72 -25.36
C SER A 443 13.75 23.44 -25.39
N GLY A 444 14.21 24.00 -24.25
CA GLY A 444 15.54 24.61 -24.15
C GLY A 444 16.68 23.61 -24.34
N VAL A 445 16.59 22.43 -23.74
CA VAL A 445 17.59 21.35 -23.90
C VAL A 445 17.45 20.66 -25.27
N GLU A 446 16.23 20.46 -25.76
CA GLU A 446 15.98 19.90 -27.09
C GLU A 446 16.53 20.80 -28.19
N ALA A 447 16.35 22.13 -28.11
CA ALA A 447 16.94 23.09 -29.03
C ALA A 447 18.47 22.98 -29.11
N ARG A 448 19.18 22.98 -27.96
CA ARG A 448 20.64 22.85 -27.95
C ARG A 448 21.13 21.48 -28.44
N LEU A 449 20.39 20.41 -28.17
CA LEU A 449 20.71 19.09 -28.75
C LEU A 449 20.54 19.09 -30.27
N VAL A 450 19.53 19.80 -30.79
CA VAL A 450 19.34 20.01 -32.24
C VAL A 450 20.46 20.88 -32.81
N ASP A 451 20.86 21.98 -32.16
CA ASP A 451 22.00 22.81 -32.58
C ASP A 451 23.29 21.99 -32.66
N LEU A 452 23.56 21.12 -31.68
CA LEU A 452 24.70 20.20 -31.70
C LEU A 452 24.58 19.17 -32.83
N ALA A 453 23.39 18.60 -33.08
CA ALA A 453 23.18 17.69 -34.20
C ALA A 453 23.37 18.39 -35.57
N GLU A 454 22.92 19.64 -35.71
CA GLU A 454 23.10 20.47 -36.90
C GLU A 454 24.55 20.96 -37.08
N GLN A 455 25.31 21.12 -36.01
CA GLN A 455 26.76 21.33 -36.09
C GLN A 455 27.48 20.07 -36.55
N VAL A 456 27.15 18.91 -35.96
CA VAL A 456 27.76 17.62 -36.32
C VAL A 456 27.43 17.22 -37.77
N VAL A 457 26.19 17.39 -38.25
CA VAL A 457 25.83 16.99 -39.62
C VAL A 457 26.52 17.82 -40.72
N LYS A 458 27.06 19.01 -40.39
CA LYS A 458 27.90 19.81 -41.31
C LYS A 458 29.26 19.16 -41.58
N LEU A 459 29.70 18.22 -40.74
CA LEU A 459 30.94 17.45 -40.91
C LEU A 459 30.78 16.21 -41.80
N LYS A 460 29.58 15.92 -42.32
CA LYS A 460 29.29 14.69 -43.11
C LYS A 460 30.19 14.50 -44.34
N ASP A 461 30.69 15.60 -44.89
CA ASP A 461 31.53 15.67 -46.09
C ASP A 461 33.04 15.67 -45.76
N GLN A 462 33.41 15.44 -44.49
CA GLN A 462 34.79 15.45 -43.96
C GLN A 462 35.12 14.15 -43.17
N PRO A 463 35.32 12.99 -43.84
CA PRO A 463 35.58 11.71 -43.18
C PRO A 463 36.75 11.73 -42.19
N GLU A 464 37.85 12.38 -42.59
CA GLU A 464 39.05 12.58 -41.78
C GLU A 464 38.80 13.32 -40.44
N VAL A 465 37.68 14.01 -40.28
CA VAL A 465 37.26 14.62 -39.00
C VAL A 465 36.45 13.62 -38.18
N TYR A 466 35.33 13.10 -38.71
CA TYR A 466 34.43 12.25 -37.91
C TYR A 466 34.97 10.84 -37.63
N GLU A 467 35.91 10.31 -38.41
CA GLU A 467 36.53 9.00 -38.15
C GLU A 467 37.67 9.05 -37.11
N ASN A 468 38.23 10.24 -36.86
CA ASN A 468 39.25 10.47 -35.83
C ASN A 468 38.65 10.94 -34.48
N ASP A 469 37.45 11.53 -34.50
CA ASP A 469 36.71 11.88 -33.28
C ASP A 469 36.18 10.61 -32.55
N ARG A 470 36.40 10.55 -31.23
CA ARG A 470 36.12 9.38 -30.37
C ARG A 470 34.63 9.11 -30.14
N TRP A 471 33.79 10.12 -30.33
CA TRP A 471 32.34 10.04 -30.18
C TRP A 471 31.65 10.02 -31.55
N LEU A 472 32.05 10.87 -32.49
CA LEU A 472 31.38 10.97 -33.79
C LEU A 472 31.56 9.71 -34.65
N ARG A 473 32.69 9.00 -34.54
CA ARG A 473 32.89 7.70 -35.21
C ARG A 473 31.88 6.62 -34.80
N GLN A 474 31.19 6.78 -33.67
CA GLN A 474 30.16 5.85 -33.22
C GLN A 474 28.79 6.08 -33.88
N LEU A 475 28.63 7.16 -34.66
CA LEU A 475 27.40 7.45 -35.40
C LEU A 475 27.37 6.72 -36.74
N ASP A 476 26.16 6.34 -37.19
CA ASP A 476 25.96 5.68 -38.48
C ASP A 476 25.97 6.71 -39.64
N TRP A 477 27.17 7.03 -40.12
CA TRP A 477 27.42 7.94 -41.25
C TRP A 477 27.05 7.35 -42.62
N SER A 478 26.53 6.12 -42.69
CA SER A 478 26.21 5.45 -43.95
C SER A 478 24.99 6.05 -44.66
N GLY A 479 24.73 5.59 -45.89
CA GLY A 479 23.49 5.87 -46.61
C GLY A 479 23.30 7.32 -47.04
N GLN A 480 24.38 8.10 -47.19
CA GLN A 480 24.32 9.49 -47.65
C GLN A 480 23.83 9.63 -49.10
N GLU A 481 23.98 8.58 -49.91
CA GLU A 481 23.60 8.51 -51.32
C GLU A 481 22.20 9.07 -51.64
N VAL A 482 22.13 9.84 -52.73
CA VAL A 482 20.85 10.32 -53.30
C VAL A 482 20.40 9.34 -54.37
N ARG A 483 19.32 8.58 -54.11
CA ARG A 483 18.82 7.61 -55.09
C ARG A 483 18.22 8.35 -56.29
N MET A 484 18.86 8.19 -57.45
CA MET A 484 18.39 8.74 -58.72
C MET A 484 17.49 7.73 -59.45
N VAL A 485 16.52 8.25 -60.21
CA VAL A 485 15.70 7.50 -61.16
C VAL A 485 15.81 8.15 -62.55
N LYS A 486 15.51 7.38 -63.60
CA LYS A 486 15.54 7.87 -64.98
C LYS A 486 14.61 9.09 -65.15
N GLY A 487 15.03 10.02 -66.02
CA GLY A 487 14.24 11.20 -66.37
C GLY A 487 12.90 10.84 -67.03
N LYS A 488 12.01 11.82 -67.24
CA LYS A 488 10.65 11.56 -67.74
C LYS A 488 10.62 11.24 -69.24
N LYS A 489 11.62 11.70 -70.00
CA LYS A 489 11.79 11.46 -71.43
C LYS A 489 13.13 10.77 -71.74
N ARG A 490 13.23 10.11 -72.89
CA ARG A 490 14.45 9.46 -73.38
C ARG A 490 15.48 10.54 -73.78
N GLY A 491 16.40 10.84 -72.88
CA GLY A 491 17.41 11.90 -73.03
C GLY A 491 17.47 12.88 -71.84
N ASP A 492 16.44 12.90 -70.98
CA ASP A 492 16.48 13.67 -69.73
C ASP A 492 17.58 13.12 -68.78
N PRO A 493 18.29 13.98 -68.03
CA PRO A 493 19.20 13.54 -66.99
C PRO A 493 18.47 12.79 -65.86
N PRO A 494 19.17 11.94 -65.08
CA PRO A 494 18.60 11.30 -63.90
C PRO A 494 18.09 12.34 -62.90
N ARG A 495 16.94 12.07 -62.29
CA ARG A 495 16.30 12.93 -61.28
C ARG A 495 16.23 12.21 -59.93
N PRO A 496 16.30 12.91 -58.78
CA PRO A 496 16.15 12.26 -57.49
C PRO A 496 14.78 11.57 -57.38
N ALA A 497 14.75 10.39 -56.78
CA ALA A 497 13.52 9.66 -56.52
C ALA A 497 12.62 10.46 -55.57
N ALA A 498 11.35 10.66 -55.96
CA ALA A 498 10.37 11.35 -55.14
C ALA A 498 10.05 10.58 -53.86
N GLY A 499 9.72 11.29 -52.78
CA GLY A 499 9.41 10.69 -51.48
C GLY A 499 10.64 10.28 -50.64
N GLN A 500 11.88 10.51 -51.12
CA GLN A 500 13.07 10.28 -50.30
C GLN A 500 13.07 11.14 -49.03
N LYS A 501 13.45 10.49 -47.93
CA LYS A 501 13.63 11.06 -46.60
C LYS A 501 15.04 11.66 -46.49
N LEU A 502 15.12 12.99 -46.40
CA LEU A 502 16.37 13.77 -46.27
C LEU A 502 17.54 13.27 -47.15
N PRO A 503 17.39 13.29 -48.49
CA PRO A 503 18.46 12.87 -49.41
C PRO A 503 19.76 13.67 -49.16
N GLY A 504 20.93 13.02 -49.26
CA GLY A 504 22.21 13.67 -49.00
C GLY A 504 22.62 13.80 -47.53
N MET A 505 21.88 13.18 -46.60
CA MET A 505 22.20 13.18 -45.15
C MET A 505 22.56 11.78 -44.64
N PRO A 506 23.39 11.65 -43.58
CA PRO A 506 23.75 10.37 -42.98
C PRO A 506 22.57 9.68 -42.30
N LYS A 507 22.65 8.35 -42.19
CA LYS A 507 21.60 7.49 -41.64
C LYS A 507 21.26 7.83 -40.18
N TRP A 508 22.25 8.10 -39.33
CA TRP A 508 22.02 8.52 -37.94
C TRP A 508 21.12 9.78 -37.83
N TYR A 509 21.30 10.75 -38.74
CA TYR A 509 20.52 11.98 -38.76
C TYR A 509 19.13 11.75 -39.36
N LYS A 510 19.03 10.96 -40.43
CA LYS A 510 17.76 10.51 -41.01
C LYS A 510 16.89 9.82 -39.97
N ASP A 511 17.45 8.98 -39.11
CA ASP A 511 16.69 8.17 -38.16
C ASP A 511 16.06 9.00 -37.01
N LEU A 512 16.48 10.27 -36.82
CA LEU A 512 15.83 11.22 -35.90
C LEU A 512 14.47 11.74 -36.39
N TYR A 513 14.12 11.55 -37.66
CA TYR A 513 12.88 12.03 -38.25
C TYR A 513 11.93 10.84 -38.46
N PRO A 514 10.80 10.69 -37.74
CA PRO A 514 9.92 9.53 -37.93
C PRO A 514 9.25 9.48 -39.31
N LYS A 515 8.92 10.64 -39.88
CA LYS A 515 8.33 10.80 -41.23
C LYS A 515 9.22 11.74 -42.05
N LYS A 516 8.96 11.87 -43.35
CA LYS A 516 9.71 12.78 -44.23
C LYS A 516 9.53 14.25 -43.82
N ASP A 517 8.33 14.61 -43.38
CA ASP A 517 7.88 15.99 -43.17
C ASP A 517 7.50 16.25 -41.70
N SER A 518 8.05 15.46 -40.77
CA SER A 518 7.95 15.67 -39.31
C SER A 518 9.15 16.47 -38.79
N GLY A 519 9.00 17.12 -37.62
CA GLY A 519 10.15 17.65 -36.88
C GLY A 519 11.14 16.57 -36.42
N ILE A 520 12.32 17.02 -36.00
CA ILE A 520 13.40 16.19 -35.45
C ILE A 520 13.02 15.69 -34.05
N GLN A 521 13.15 14.39 -33.77
CA GLN A 521 12.85 13.79 -32.47
C GLN A 521 14.14 13.45 -31.71
N LEU A 522 14.80 14.50 -31.24
CA LEU A 522 16.03 14.42 -30.46
C LEU A 522 15.77 14.89 -29.03
N THR A 523 15.95 13.99 -28.06
CA THR A 523 15.74 14.24 -26.63
C THR A 523 16.89 13.68 -25.81
N VAL A 524 16.95 14.01 -24.52
CA VAL A 524 17.89 13.39 -23.54
C VAL A 524 17.76 11.86 -23.40
N ARG A 525 16.71 11.25 -23.97
CA ARG A 525 16.50 9.79 -24.00
C ARG A 525 16.90 9.15 -25.32
N THR A 526 17.19 9.92 -26.37
CA THR A 526 17.60 9.42 -27.68
C THR A 526 19.04 8.90 -27.62
N ARG A 527 19.31 7.72 -28.22
CA ARG A 527 20.60 7.00 -28.08
C ARG A 527 21.83 7.83 -28.48
N ILE A 528 21.70 8.81 -29.38
CA ILE A 528 22.84 9.64 -29.81
C ILE A 528 23.16 10.80 -28.85
N ALA A 529 22.25 11.17 -27.93
CA ALA A 529 22.44 12.36 -27.08
C ALA A 529 23.73 12.31 -26.24
N PRO A 530 24.16 11.17 -25.64
CA PRO A 530 25.46 11.07 -24.95
C PRO A 530 26.68 11.25 -25.86
N LEU A 531 26.54 11.02 -27.18
CA LEU A 531 27.62 11.21 -28.16
C LEU A 531 27.69 12.67 -28.63
N LEU A 532 26.54 13.29 -28.91
CA LEU A 532 26.46 14.73 -29.21
C LEU A 532 26.95 15.58 -28.05
N LEU A 533 26.59 15.19 -26.81
CA LEU A 533 27.10 15.78 -25.57
C LEU A 533 28.51 15.31 -25.19
N ARG A 534 29.22 14.55 -26.05
CA ARG A 534 30.58 14.02 -25.82
C ARG A 534 30.84 13.56 -24.39
N MET A 535 29.96 12.72 -23.85
CA MET A 535 30.05 12.26 -22.46
C MET A 535 31.24 11.34 -22.23
N ALA A 536 31.84 11.44 -21.04
CA ALA A 536 32.99 10.66 -20.61
C ALA A 536 32.83 10.13 -19.18
N TRP A 537 33.59 9.10 -18.85
CA TRP A 537 33.80 8.62 -17.48
C TRP A 537 35.30 8.67 -17.16
N ASP A 538 35.71 9.44 -16.15
CA ASP A 538 37.11 9.62 -15.74
C ASP A 538 38.04 9.99 -16.92
N GLY A 539 37.54 10.86 -17.82
CA GLY A 539 38.22 11.28 -19.06
C GLY A 539 38.16 10.29 -20.23
N HIS A 540 37.65 9.07 -20.04
CA HIS A 540 37.47 8.07 -21.09
C HIS A 540 36.12 8.24 -21.79
N PRO A 541 36.04 8.21 -23.14
CA PRO A 541 34.79 8.39 -23.86
C PRO A 541 33.81 7.24 -23.56
N LEU A 542 32.51 7.58 -23.46
CA LEU A 542 31.46 6.56 -23.40
C LEU A 542 31.28 5.87 -24.76
N VAL A 543 31.02 4.57 -24.72
CA VAL A 543 30.83 3.70 -25.89
C VAL A 543 29.60 2.82 -25.69
N TRP A 544 28.76 2.70 -26.74
CA TRP A 544 27.60 1.81 -26.74
C TRP A 544 27.96 0.40 -27.22
N SER A 545 27.54 -0.61 -26.45
CA SER A 545 27.48 -2.03 -26.82
C SER A 545 26.03 -2.50 -26.74
N ASP A 546 25.55 -3.27 -27.72
CA ASP A 546 24.19 -3.79 -27.72
C ASP A 546 24.00 -4.97 -26.74
N LYS A 547 25.10 -5.57 -26.27
CA LYS A 547 25.13 -6.53 -25.13
C LYS A 547 25.13 -5.81 -23.77
N PHE A 548 26.13 -4.97 -23.50
CA PHE A 548 26.40 -4.37 -22.18
C PHE A 548 25.82 -2.96 -21.95
N GLY A 549 25.26 -2.33 -22.98
CA GLY A 549 24.79 -0.94 -22.94
C GLY A 549 25.95 0.06 -22.99
N TRP A 550 25.80 1.19 -22.30
CA TRP A 550 26.87 2.17 -22.16
C TRP A 550 27.99 1.67 -21.25
N SER A 551 29.18 1.65 -21.81
CA SER A 551 30.47 1.33 -21.18
C SER A 551 31.46 2.48 -21.41
N PHE A 552 32.63 2.43 -20.80
CA PHE A 552 33.72 3.38 -21.09
C PHE A 552 35.00 2.64 -21.49
N ARG A 553 35.78 3.26 -22.39
CA ARG A 553 36.91 2.62 -23.09
C ARG A 553 38.26 3.06 -22.52
N VAL A 554 38.92 2.14 -21.81
CA VAL A 554 40.19 2.36 -21.10
C VAL A 554 41.33 1.70 -21.86
N LYS A 555 42.54 2.29 -21.92
CA LYS A 555 43.70 1.62 -22.52
C LYS A 555 44.15 0.47 -21.64
N ALA A 556 44.65 -0.63 -22.22
CA ALA A 556 45.07 -1.80 -21.43
C ALA A 556 45.99 -1.47 -20.22
N ARG A 557 46.96 -0.56 -20.41
CA ARG A 557 47.89 -0.05 -19.36
C ARG A 557 47.24 0.74 -18.21
N GLU A 558 45.98 1.14 -18.36
CA GLU A 558 45.20 1.93 -17.39
C GLU A 558 44.08 1.08 -16.74
N ALA A 559 43.87 -0.16 -17.22
CA ALA A 559 42.77 -1.02 -16.80
C ALA A 559 42.87 -1.47 -15.33
N ASP A 560 44.09 -1.67 -14.82
CA ASP A 560 44.35 -2.12 -13.44
C ASP A 560 43.73 -1.20 -12.38
N LYS A 561 43.65 0.11 -12.66
CA LYS A 561 42.95 1.09 -11.80
C LYS A 561 41.51 0.68 -11.52
N TYR A 562 40.79 0.24 -12.56
CA TYR A 562 39.37 -0.07 -12.51
C TYR A 562 39.10 -1.51 -12.07
N LEU A 563 40.00 -2.45 -12.42
CA LEU A 563 39.98 -3.83 -11.92
C LEU A 563 40.17 -3.87 -10.39
N ASN A 564 41.17 -3.15 -9.87
CA ASN A 564 41.40 -3.01 -8.43
C ASN A 564 40.28 -2.23 -7.72
N SER A 565 39.56 -1.36 -8.44
CA SER A 565 38.35 -0.67 -7.97
C SER A 565 37.06 -1.51 -8.10
N ALA A 566 37.19 -2.83 -8.33
CA ALA A 566 36.09 -3.80 -8.44
C ALA A 566 35.03 -3.47 -9.52
N MET A 567 35.37 -2.71 -10.55
CA MET A 567 34.46 -2.44 -11.68
C MET A 567 34.31 -3.66 -12.58
N THR A 568 33.10 -3.85 -13.12
CA THR A 568 32.79 -4.98 -14.00
C THR A 568 33.32 -4.73 -15.41
N SER A 569 34.33 -5.51 -15.81
CA SER A 569 34.82 -5.55 -17.20
C SER A 569 33.77 -6.13 -18.16
N CYS A 570 33.78 -5.68 -19.41
CA CYS A 570 32.92 -6.16 -20.50
C CYS A 570 33.71 -7.09 -21.43
N ASP A 571 33.32 -8.36 -21.52
CA ASP A 571 33.84 -9.27 -22.56
C ASP A 571 33.10 -9.04 -23.89
N MET A 572 33.76 -8.30 -24.79
CA MET A 572 33.28 -7.95 -26.12
C MET A 572 33.42 -9.08 -27.16
N ALA A 573 33.90 -10.28 -26.80
CA ALA A 573 34.06 -11.38 -27.75
C ALA A 573 32.76 -11.78 -28.48
N GLU A 574 31.61 -11.65 -27.81
CA GLU A 574 30.27 -11.94 -28.37
C GLU A 574 29.54 -10.69 -28.92
N GLU A 575 30.22 -9.55 -29.06
CA GLU A 575 29.59 -8.31 -29.54
C GLU A 575 29.35 -8.36 -31.07
N GLU A 576 28.18 -7.90 -31.52
CA GLU A 576 27.84 -7.82 -32.95
C GLU A 576 28.74 -6.81 -33.69
N ASN A 577 29.07 -5.70 -33.02
CA ASN A 577 29.96 -4.66 -33.56
C ASN A 577 31.42 -5.13 -33.62
N ALA A 578 31.86 -5.50 -34.82
CA ALA A 578 33.22 -5.96 -35.09
C ALA A 578 34.33 -4.95 -34.68
N ALA A 579 34.03 -3.64 -34.63
CA ALA A 579 35.01 -2.64 -34.19
C ALA A 579 35.26 -2.65 -32.68
N LEU A 580 34.32 -3.18 -31.88
CA LEU A 580 34.49 -3.39 -30.44
C LEU A 580 35.07 -4.78 -30.15
N ARG A 581 34.56 -5.81 -30.83
CA ARG A 581 35.02 -7.21 -30.70
C ARG A 581 36.50 -7.39 -31.02
N ASN A 582 37.03 -6.62 -31.97
CA ASN A 582 38.42 -6.76 -32.44
C ASN A 582 39.41 -5.77 -31.76
N ASP A 583 38.99 -5.01 -30.73
CA ASP A 583 39.81 -3.96 -30.11
C ASP A 583 40.76 -4.48 -29.03
N VAL A 584 41.86 -5.11 -29.46
CA VAL A 584 42.89 -5.68 -28.57
C VAL A 584 43.72 -4.65 -27.78
N GLN A 585 43.50 -3.34 -27.96
CA GLN A 585 44.28 -2.28 -27.30
C GLN A 585 43.61 -1.71 -26.04
N HIS A 586 42.33 -2.00 -25.83
CA HIS A 586 41.50 -1.38 -24.81
C HIS A 586 40.73 -2.42 -23.99
N VAL A 587 40.43 -2.06 -22.74
CA VAL A 587 39.52 -2.80 -21.86
C VAL A 587 38.29 -1.94 -21.64
N TYR A 588 37.12 -2.56 -21.70
CA TYR A 588 35.83 -1.88 -21.58
C TYR A 588 35.24 -2.18 -20.21
N PHE A 589 34.69 -1.17 -19.55
CA PHE A 589 34.08 -1.30 -18.22
C PHE A 589 32.64 -0.81 -18.22
N LYS A 590 31.77 -1.52 -17.49
CA LYS A 590 30.37 -1.13 -17.32
C LYS A 590 30.26 0.11 -16.43
N LEU A 591 29.41 1.05 -16.81
CA LEU A 591 28.97 2.11 -15.91
C LEU A 591 28.25 1.50 -14.69
N PRO A 592 28.46 2.01 -13.45
CA PRO A 592 27.72 1.58 -12.28
C PRO A 592 26.20 1.67 -12.48
N HIS A 593 25.43 0.78 -11.87
CA HIS A 593 23.96 0.78 -12.01
C HIS A 593 23.26 0.45 -10.68
N ALA A 594 22.14 1.13 -10.42
CA ALA A 594 21.43 1.03 -9.13
C ALA A 594 20.87 -0.37 -8.84
N ASP A 595 20.42 -1.10 -9.88
CA ASP A 595 19.97 -2.50 -9.78
C ASP A 595 21.14 -3.53 -9.68
N GLY A 596 22.39 -3.09 -9.53
CA GLY A 596 23.58 -3.94 -9.35
C GLY A 596 24.38 -4.23 -10.63
N PRO A 597 25.53 -4.94 -10.52
CA PRO A 597 26.55 -5.04 -11.57
C PRO A 597 26.11 -5.86 -12.81
N THR A 598 25.08 -6.69 -12.69
CA THR A 598 24.53 -7.44 -13.83
C THR A 598 23.67 -6.56 -14.74
N ALA A 599 22.98 -5.55 -14.20
CA ALA A 599 22.19 -4.60 -14.98
C ALA A 599 23.05 -3.75 -15.92
N ARG A 600 22.45 -3.17 -16.97
CA ARG A 600 23.15 -2.38 -18.00
C ARG A 600 22.68 -0.94 -18.06
N CYS A 601 23.61 0.00 -18.22
CA CYS A 601 23.26 1.40 -18.45
C CYS A 601 22.65 1.55 -19.86
N VAL A 602 21.37 1.95 -19.93
CA VAL A 602 20.70 2.25 -21.21
C VAL A 602 20.68 3.76 -21.51
N SER A 603 20.76 4.60 -20.47
CA SER A 603 20.87 6.06 -20.59
C SER A 603 21.76 6.61 -19.46
N PRO A 604 22.93 7.20 -19.78
CA PRO A 604 23.81 7.81 -18.77
C PRO A 604 23.29 9.18 -18.31
N ILE A 605 22.28 9.74 -19.00
CA ILE A 605 21.60 11.01 -18.64
C ILE A 605 20.46 10.74 -17.63
N ALA A 606 20.29 9.49 -17.16
CA ALA A 606 19.27 9.15 -16.16
C ALA A 606 19.62 9.69 -14.76
N LYS A 607 18.60 10.06 -13.97
CA LYS A 607 18.69 10.58 -12.58
C LYS A 607 19.69 9.87 -11.66
N GLY A 608 19.94 8.57 -11.85
CA GLY A 608 20.91 7.80 -11.05
C GLY A 608 22.38 8.23 -11.25
N TYR A 609 22.70 8.92 -12.36
CA TYR A 609 24.05 9.31 -12.72
C TYR A 609 24.43 10.75 -12.33
N LEU A 610 23.46 11.60 -11.96
CA LEU A 610 23.71 13.00 -11.56
C LEU A 610 24.79 13.10 -10.47
N LYS A 611 24.73 12.22 -9.46
CA LYS A 611 25.73 12.14 -8.38
C LYS A 611 27.16 11.97 -8.92
N TYR A 612 27.36 11.15 -9.94
CA TYR A 612 28.68 10.94 -10.55
C TYR A 612 29.15 12.14 -11.40
N PHE A 613 28.23 13.00 -11.83
CA PHE A 613 28.57 14.27 -12.48
C PHE A 613 28.95 15.34 -11.45
N GLU A 614 28.32 15.33 -10.27
CA GLU A 614 28.64 16.20 -9.13
C GLU A 614 29.98 15.82 -8.45
N GLU A 615 30.26 14.52 -8.29
CA GLU A 615 31.53 14.00 -7.73
C GLU A 615 32.71 14.03 -8.73
N GLY A 616 32.45 14.28 -10.02
CA GLY A 616 33.45 14.34 -11.08
C GLY A 616 33.79 13.07 -11.90
N PRO A 617 33.50 11.80 -11.51
CA PRO A 617 33.86 10.65 -12.35
C PRO A 617 33.02 10.51 -13.62
N MET A 618 31.90 11.20 -13.78
CA MET A 618 31.21 11.40 -15.06
C MET A 618 31.34 12.86 -15.50
N SER A 619 31.61 13.09 -16.78
CA SER A 619 31.84 14.43 -17.34
C SER A 619 31.41 14.54 -18.81
N SER A 620 31.56 15.72 -19.38
CA SER A 620 31.24 16.07 -20.77
C SER A 620 32.14 17.24 -21.19
N GLU A 621 32.41 17.37 -22.49
CA GLU A 621 33.06 18.55 -23.08
C GLU A 621 32.15 19.79 -23.06
N TYR A 622 30.82 19.60 -23.06
CA TYR A 622 29.83 20.67 -23.14
C TYR A 622 29.12 20.88 -21.78
N PRO A 623 29.05 22.12 -21.25
CA PRO A 623 28.27 22.42 -20.03
C PRO A 623 26.80 21.99 -20.12
N ASP A 624 26.24 21.96 -21.34
CA ASP A 624 24.87 21.54 -21.66
C ASP A 624 24.52 20.14 -21.15
N ALA A 625 25.50 19.23 -21.02
CA ALA A 625 25.25 17.90 -20.47
C ALA A 625 24.88 17.93 -18.99
N LYS A 626 25.41 18.90 -18.22
CA LYS A 626 25.04 19.13 -16.82
C LYS A 626 23.62 19.67 -16.73
N GLU A 627 23.29 20.67 -17.54
CA GLU A 627 21.95 21.26 -17.58
C GLU A 627 20.90 20.23 -18.05
N ALA A 628 21.23 19.38 -19.02
CA ALA A 628 20.38 18.27 -19.45
C ALA A 628 20.16 17.20 -18.36
N LEU A 629 21.18 16.91 -17.55
CA LEU A 629 21.10 16.02 -16.38
C LEU A 629 20.24 16.64 -15.27
N GLU A 630 20.47 17.92 -14.94
CA GLU A 630 19.74 18.67 -13.92
C GLU A 630 18.26 18.85 -14.30
N MET A 631 17.98 19.18 -15.57
CA MET A 631 16.63 19.23 -16.14
C MET A 631 15.95 17.85 -16.06
N ASN A 632 16.60 16.78 -16.53
CA ASN A 632 15.99 15.45 -16.46
C ASN A 632 15.75 15.01 -15.01
N ALA A 633 16.58 15.45 -14.05
CA ALA A 633 16.38 15.21 -12.62
C ALA A 633 15.25 16.05 -12.01
N SER A 634 15.05 17.31 -12.42
CA SER A 634 13.96 18.18 -11.93
C SER A 634 12.60 17.79 -12.53
N CYS A 635 12.56 17.54 -13.84
CA CYS A 635 11.39 17.12 -14.59
C CYS A 635 10.98 15.67 -14.28
N SER A 636 11.88 14.83 -13.77
CA SER A 636 11.60 13.42 -13.44
C SER A 636 10.40 13.21 -12.51
N TYR A 637 10.09 14.15 -11.61
CA TYR A 637 8.87 14.06 -10.81
C TYR A 637 7.63 14.38 -11.65
N TRP A 638 7.58 15.56 -12.28
CA TRP A 638 6.46 15.99 -13.13
C TRP A 638 6.13 14.96 -14.21
N ILE A 639 7.10 14.50 -15.00
CA ILE A 639 6.89 13.46 -16.05
C ILE A 639 6.30 12.14 -15.49
N SER A 640 6.45 11.88 -14.19
CA SER A 640 5.86 10.70 -13.54
C SER A 640 4.49 10.95 -12.90
N ALA A 641 4.14 12.20 -12.60
CA ALA A 641 2.98 12.58 -11.80
C ALA A 641 1.92 13.38 -12.58
N ARG A 642 2.34 14.18 -13.57
CA ARG A 642 1.54 15.04 -14.45
C ARG A 642 0.18 14.44 -14.81
N ASP A 643 0.17 13.27 -15.46
CA ASP A 643 -1.07 12.63 -15.93
C ASP A 643 -2.06 12.33 -14.79
N ARG A 644 -1.57 12.03 -13.57
CA ARG A 644 -2.38 11.75 -12.37
C ARG A 644 -2.83 13.03 -11.64
N ILE A 645 -2.07 14.11 -11.77
CA ILE A 645 -2.38 15.44 -11.20
C ILE A 645 -3.43 16.12 -12.10
N MET A 646 -3.22 16.11 -13.41
CA MET A 646 -4.15 16.65 -14.41
C MET A 646 -5.48 15.87 -14.49
N SER A 647 -5.49 14.59 -14.07
CA SER A 647 -6.72 13.79 -13.99
C SER A 647 -7.43 13.87 -12.63
N GLN A 648 -7.10 14.83 -11.75
CA GLN A 648 -7.87 15.05 -10.53
C GLN A 648 -9.15 15.81 -10.86
N MET A 649 -10.29 15.28 -10.42
CA MET A 649 -11.58 15.95 -10.53
C MET A 649 -11.69 17.03 -9.44
N VAL A 650 -11.53 18.28 -9.86
CA VAL A 650 -11.81 19.47 -9.05
C VAL A 650 -13.27 19.87 -9.26
N VAL A 651 -13.94 20.28 -8.17
CA VAL A 651 -15.25 20.93 -8.22
C VAL A 651 -15.14 22.23 -7.44
N TYR A 652 -15.47 23.36 -8.09
CA TYR A 652 -15.60 24.67 -7.44
C TYR A 652 -17.05 24.98 -7.11
N GLU A 653 -17.30 25.62 -5.96
CA GLU A 653 -18.64 25.95 -5.48
C GLU A 653 -19.45 26.79 -6.49
N ASN A 654 -18.78 27.69 -7.20
CA ASN A 654 -19.40 28.63 -8.14
C ASN A 654 -19.65 28.05 -9.55
N GLU A 655 -19.24 26.81 -9.83
CA GLU A 655 -19.38 26.16 -11.15
C GLU A 655 -20.48 25.09 -11.21
N LEU A 656 -21.04 24.73 -10.05
CA LEU A 656 -22.09 23.72 -9.93
C LEU A 656 -23.43 24.22 -10.47
N ALA A 657 -24.14 23.34 -11.20
CA ALA A 657 -25.49 23.62 -11.66
C ALA A 657 -26.43 23.90 -10.45
N GLY A 658 -27.01 25.10 -10.40
CA GLY A 658 -27.87 25.55 -9.29
C GLY A 658 -27.14 26.25 -8.14
N ALA A 659 -25.82 26.49 -8.24
CA ALA A 659 -25.09 27.28 -7.25
C ALA A 659 -25.69 28.68 -7.07
N ARG A 660 -25.85 29.11 -5.80
CA ARG A 660 -26.08 30.53 -5.50
C ARG A 660 -24.76 31.27 -5.75
N ALA A 661 -24.82 32.42 -6.38
CA ALA A 661 -23.67 33.30 -6.59
C ALA A 661 -23.14 33.85 -5.24
N LYS A 662 -22.29 33.07 -4.59
CA LYS A 662 -21.29 33.52 -3.63
C LYS A 662 -20.00 33.81 -4.40
N ASP A 663 -19.26 34.83 -4.03
CA ASP A 663 -17.92 35.11 -4.56
C ASP A 663 -16.83 34.16 -3.98
N THR A 664 -17.20 32.95 -3.53
CA THR A 664 -16.27 31.97 -2.97
C THR A 664 -15.58 31.19 -4.10
N GLU A 665 -14.34 31.54 -4.40
CA GLU A 665 -13.43 30.78 -5.29
C GLU A 665 -12.95 29.42 -4.70
N MET A 666 -13.72 28.88 -3.75
CA MET A 666 -13.45 27.61 -3.09
C MET A 666 -13.71 26.44 -4.02
N GLY A 667 -12.80 25.48 -4.01
CA GLY A 667 -13.00 24.18 -4.63
C GLY A 667 -12.49 23.04 -3.76
N TYR A 668 -12.85 21.83 -4.14
CA TYR A 668 -12.46 20.62 -3.42
C TYR A 668 -12.08 19.51 -4.41
N ILE A 669 -11.13 18.68 -3.97
CA ILE A 669 -10.86 17.37 -4.54
C ILE A 669 -11.30 16.33 -3.52
N LEU A 670 -11.99 15.28 -3.99
CA LEU A 670 -12.30 14.10 -3.19
C LEU A 670 -11.31 12.98 -3.59
N PRO A 671 -10.33 12.62 -2.74
CA PRO A 671 -9.37 11.58 -3.04
C PRO A 671 -10.06 10.23 -3.31
N GLN A 672 -9.69 9.56 -4.41
CA GLN A 672 -10.21 8.25 -4.78
C GLN A 672 -9.53 7.12 -3.97
N VAL A 673 -9.65 7.22 -2.64
CA VAL A 673 -9.04 6.31 -1.67
C VAL A 673 -9.80 4.99 -1.63
N VAL A 674 -9.06 3.89 -1.76
CA VAL A 674 -9.51 2.52 -1.50
C VAL A 674 -9.06 2.17 -0.06
N PRO A 675 -9.94 2.22 0.97
CA PRO A 675 -9.52 2.17 2.37
C PRO A 675 -8.71 0.92 2.76
N MET A 676 -8.98 -0.23 2.14
CA MET A 676 -8.17 -1.46 2.33
C MET A 676 -7.61 -1.96 1.00
N GLY A 677 -6.93 -1.10 0.24
CA GLY A 677 -6.36 -1.43 -1.07
C GLY A 677 -5.17 -2.42 -1.06
N THR A 678 -4.63 -2.78 0.10
CA THR A 678 -3.59 -3.82 0.25
C THR A 678 -4.00 -4.98 1.14
N ILE A 679 -3.30 -6.13 1.02
CA ILE A 679 -3.45 -7.26 1.95
C ILE A 679 -3.05 -6.93 3.41
N THR A 680 -2.37 -5.79 3.64
CA THR A 680 -2.08 -5.26 4.97
C THR A 680 -3.15 -4.29 5.47
N ARG A 681 -4.30 -4.24 4.77
CA ARG A 681 -5.44 -3.33 4.98
C ARG A 681 -5.09 -1.84 4.85
N ARG A 682 -3.93 -1.49 4.29
CA ARG A 682 -3.54 -0.08 4.09
C ARG A 682 -4.33 0.53 2.94
N ALA A 683 -4.68 1.80 3.11
CA ALA A 683 -5.30 2.62 2.10
C ALA A 683 -4.44 2.72 0.83
N VAL A 684 -5.07 2.81 -0.33
CA VAL A 684 -4.40 3.01 -1.63
C VAL A 684 -5.13 4.07 -2.43
N GLU A 685 -4.38 5.08 -2.86
CA GLU A 685 -4.76 6.06 -3.89
C GLU A 685 -3.49 6.35 -4.72
N ASN A 686 -3.64 6.77 -5.98
CA ASN A 686 -2.54 6.86 -6.93
C ASN A 686 -1.75 8.17 -6.87
N THR A 687 -2.18 9.20 -6.14
CA THR A 687 -1.73 10.59 -6.31
C THR A 687 -1.26 11.16 -4.98
N TRP A 688 -2.20 11.44 -4.07
CA TRP A 688 -2.03 11.99 -2.73
C TRP A 688 -1.29 11.02 -1.81
N LEU A 689 -1.72 9.75 -1.79
CA LEU A 689 -1.03 8.65 -1.08
C LEU A 689 0.34 8.29 -1.68
N THR A 690 0.77 8.94 -2.78
CA THR A 690 2.14 8.83 -3.32
C THR A 690 2.85 10.17 -3.51
N ALA A 691 2.26 11.25 -3.01
CA ALA A 691 2.76 12.62 -3.16
C ALA A 691 4.14 12.77 -2.49
N SER A 692 5.00 13.59 -3.08
CA SER A 692 6.28 13.95 -2.46
C SER A 692 6.19 15.33 -1.85
N ASN A 693 6.90 15.55 -0.74
CA ASN A 693 7.14 16.88 -0.20
C ASN A 693 7.90 17.75 -1.22
N ALA A 694 7.70 19.07 -1.15
CA ALA A 694 8.38 20.06 -1.97
C ALA A 694 9.91 19.90 -1.94
N LYS A 695 10.56 20.02 -3.11
CA LYS A 695 12.01 20.05 -3.25
C LYS A 695 12.44 21.14 -4.21
N LYS A 696 13.37 21.99 -3.74
CA LYS A 696 13.93 23.14 -4.47
C LYS A 696 14.46 22.82 -5.89
N ASN A 697 14.78 21.56 -6.17
CA ASN A 697 15.25 21.08 -7.48
C ASN A 697 14.24 20.20 -8.24
N ARG A 698 12.92 20.27 -7.98
CA ARG A 698 11.90 19.48 -8.70
C ARG A 698 10.62 20.25 -9.00
N ILE A 699 10.27 20.28 -10.28
CA ILE A 699 9.04 20.88 -10.81
C ILE A 699 7.83 20.11 -10.28
N GLY A 700 6.80 20.85 -9.85
CA GLY A 700 5.52 20.33 -9.40
C GLY A 700 5.55 19.57 -8.06
N SER A 701 6.70 19.53 -7.36
CA SER A 701 6.85 18.77 -6.11
C SER A 701 6.18 19.41 -4.89
N GLU A 702 5.73 20.66 -5.03
CA GLU A 702 4.90 21.44 -4.11
C GLU A 702 3.42 21.00 -4.03
N LEU A 703 3.04 19.92 -4.73
CA LEU A 703 1.67 19.39 -4.86
C LEU A 703 0.86 19.42 -3.55
N LYS A 704 1.42 18.92 -2.44
CA LYS A 704 0.72 18.89 -1.14
C LYS A 704 0.28 20.31 -0.73
N SER A 705 1.19 21.29 -0.79
CA SER A 705 0.96 22.66 -0.31
C SER A 705 0.02 23.51 -1.17
N MET A 706 -0.46 22.99 -2.31
CA MET A 706 -1.55 23.64 -3.06
C MET A 706 -2.92 23.36 -2.42
N VAL A 707 -3.04 22.26 -1.65
CA VAL A 707 -4.17 22.02 -0.75
C VAL A 707 -4.11 23.04 0.38
N THR A 708 -5.16 23.85 0.48
CA THR A 708 -5.21 25.09 1.25
C THR A 708 -6.49 25.11 2.08
N ALA A 709 -6.36 25.38 3.39
CA ALA A 709 -7.51 25.49 4.26
C ALA A 709 -8.34 26.76 3.90
N PRO A 710 -9.68 26.69 3.92
CA PRO A 710 -10.51 27.88 3.77
C PRO A 710 -10.32 28.88 4.93
N GLU A 711 -10.77 30.12 4.72
CA GLU A 711 -10.79 31.13 5.78
C GLU A 711 -11.60 30.64 7.00
N GLY A 712 -11.04 30.84 8.20
CA GLY A 712 -11.60 30.32 9.44
C GLY A 712 -11.31 28.85 9.73
N TYR A 713 -10.46 28.19 8.93
CA TYR A 713 -10.01 26.82 9.14
C TYR A 713 -8.47 26.67 9.11
N SER A 714 -7.98 25.67 9.84
CA SER A 714 -6.60 25.21 9.85
C SER A 714 -6.56 23.69 9.67
N PHE A 715 -5.54 23.16 8.99
CA PHE A 715 -5.17 21.76 9.13
C PHE A 715 -4.54 21.52 10.50
N VAL A 716 -4.95 20.45 11.17
CA VAL A 716 -4.43 19.99 12.46
C VAL A 716 -4.07 18.51 12.33
N GLY A 717 -2.86 18.10 12.71
CA GLY A 717 -2.48 16.70 12.58
C GLY A 717 -1.05 16.38 12.95
N ALA A 718 -0.68 15.11 12.89
CA ALA A 718 0.63 14.65 13.34
C ALA A 718 1.15 13.43 12.55
N ASP A 719 2.42 13.11 12.78
CA ASP A 719 3.20 12.01 12.20
C ASP A 719 3.49 11.02 13.36
N VAL A 720 3.06 9.75 13.27
CA VAL A 720 3.24 8.78 14.37
C VAL A 720 4.69 8.31 14.42
N ASP A 721 5.52 9.01 15.20
CA ASP A 721 6.96 8.76 15.33
C ASP A 721 7.29 7.27 15.52
N SER A 722 7.91 6.71 14.46
CA SER A 722 8.42 5.33 14.40
C SER A 722 7.39 4.22 14.69
N GLU A 723 6.11 4.42 14.34
CA GLU A 723 4.99 3.49 14.54
C GLU A 723 5.36 1.99 14.41
N GLU A 724 5.66 1.53 13.18
CA GLU A 724 5.96 0.12 12.89
C GLU A 724 7.14 -0.44 13.73
N LEU A 725 8.12 0.40 14.07
CA LEU A 725 9.29 0.01 14.87
C LEU A 725 8.93 -0.11 16.36
N TRP A 726 8.12 0.81 16.89
CA TRP A 726 7.62 0.74 18.25
C TRP A 726 6.70 -0.48 18.45
N ILE A 727 5.80 -0.77 17.49
CA ILE A 727 4.97 -1.98 17.51
C ILE A 727 5.85 -3.24 17.49
N ALA A 728 6.89 -3.29 16.64
CA ALA A 728 7.81 -4.42 16.59
C ALA A 728 8.61 -4.59 17.89
N ALA A 729 9.03 -3.49 18.53
CA ALA A 729 9.68 -3.52 19.84
C ALA A 729 8.75 -4.04 20.94
N LEU A 730 7.53 -3.51 21.03
CA LEU A 730 6.50 -3.88 21.99
C LEU A 730 6.15 -5.38 21.93
N VAL A 731 6.05 -5.94 20.72
CA VAL A 731 5.85 -7.40 20.51
C VAL A 731 7.03 -8.23 21.05
N GLY A 732 8.24 -7.67 21.12
CA GLY A 732 9.38 -8.30 21.80
C GLY A 732 9.30 -8.18 23.32
N ASP A 733 9.07 -6.96 23.82
CA ASP A 733 8.96 -6.59 25.24
C ASP A 733 7.84 -7.36 25.97
N ALA A 734 6.77 -7.73 25.26
CA ALA A 734 5.72 -8.66 25.70
C ALA A 734 6.26 -10.02 26.22
N SER A 735 7.50 -10.39 25.88
CA SER A 735 8.16 -11.59 26.42
C SER A 735 8.66 -11.42 27.86
N PHE A 736 8.90 -10.19 28.29
CA PHE A 736 9.28 -9.83 29.66
C PHE A 736 8.10 -9.20 30.44
N LYS A 737 7.00 -8.87 29.76
CA LYS A 737 5.89 -8.03 30.27
C LYS A 737 6.38 -6.66 30.79
N LEU A 738 7.43 -6.13 30.18
CA LEU A 738 8.15 -4.94 30.65
C LEU A 738 8.60 -4.08 29.46
N HIS A 739 8.19 -2.81 29.41
CA HIS A 739 8.63 -1.86 28.37
C HIS A 739 10.14 -1.65 28.43
N GLY A 740 10.80 -1.74 27.28
CA GLY A 740 12.25 -1.70 27.18
C GLY A 740 12.95 -2.98 27.65
N GLY A 741 12.21 -4.03 28.01
CA GLY A 741 12.76 -5.27 28.56
C GLY A 741 13.69 -6.02 27.60
N ASN A 742 13.46 -5.88 26.30
CA ASN A 742 14.28 -6.40 25.21
C ASN A 742 15.20 -5.30 24.65
N ALA A 743 16.38 -5.67 24.14
CA ALA A 743 17.40 -4.71 23.68
C ALA A 743 16.89 -3.75 22.60
N ILE A 744 16.08 -4.19 21.63
CA ILE A 744 15.47 -3.29 20.63
C ILE A 744 14.42 -2.35 21.24
N GLY A 745 13.69 -2.77 22.29
CA GLY A 745 12.78 -1.91 23.04
C GLY A 745 13.53 -0.78 23.72
N PHE A 746 14.57 -1.12 24.49
CA PHE A 746 15.45 -0.15 25.14
C PHE A 746 16.09 0.81 24.12
N MET A 747 16.63 0.30 23.00
CA MET A 747 17.20 1.12 21.92
C MET A 747 16.19 1.99 21.16
N THR A 748 14.88 1.77 21.34
CA THR A 748 13.80 2.55 20.70
C THR A 748 13.18 3.58 21.68
N LEU A 749 13.11 3.25 22.97
CA LEU A 749 12.50 4.11 24.01
C LEU A 749 13.50 5.06 24.70
N GLU A 750 14.74 4.59 24.90
CA GLU A 750 15.81 5.27 25.66
C GLU A 750 17.10 5.49 24.82
N GLY A 751 17.14 4.97 23.59
CA GLY A 751 18.33 4.97 22.74
C GLY A 751 18.71 6.36 22.21
N THR A 752 19.75 6.99 22.78
CA THR A 752 20.20 8.31 22.37
C THR A 752 21.28 8.28 21.28
N LYS A 753 21.26 9.30 20.41
CA LYS A 753 22.31 9.55 19.41
C LYS A 753 23.65 9.92 20.06
N ALA A 754 23.62 10.63 21.19
CA ALA A 754 24.82 11.12 21.89
C ALA A 754 25.61 9.97 22.53
N ALA A 755 24.95 9.02 23.21
CA ALA A 755 25.59 7.83 23.76
C ALA A 755 25.87 6.75 22.70
N GLY A 756 25.41 6.94 21.46
CA GLY A 756 25.48 5.93 20.40
C GLY A 756 24.66 4.67 20.70
N THR A 757 23.71 4.73 21.64
CA THR A 757 22.85 3.61 22.03
C THR A 757 21.67 3.42 21.07
N ASP A 758 21.30 4.43 20.28
CA ASP A 758 20.23 4.30 19.30
C ASP A 758 20.52 3.24 18.22
N LEU A 759 19.46 2.55 17.77
CA LEU A 759 19.49 1.46 16.80
C LEU A 759 20.30 1.77 15.52
N HIS A 760 20.24 3.01 15.02
CA HIS A 760 20.92 3.40 13.79
C HIS A 760 22.41 3.66 14.04
N SER A 761 22.79 4.27 15.16
CA SER A 761 24.20 4.43 15.56
C SER A 761 24.88 3.09 15.85
N ARG A 762 24.18 2.18 16.54
CA ARG A 762 24.61 0.78 16.72
C ARG A 762 24.90 0.09 15.40
N THR A 763 23.97 0.18 14.45
CA THR A 763 24.10 -0.43 13.11
C THR A 763 25.21 0.22 12.28
N ALA A 764 25.34 1.55 12.32
CA ALA A 764 26.41 2.30 11.67
C ALA A 764 27.80 1.84 12.14
N LYS A 765 27.97 1.67 13.47
CA LYS A 765 29.21 1.20 14.10
C LYS A 765 29.59 -0.23 13.69
N ILE A 766 28.62 -1.12 13.47
CA ILE A 766 28.86 -2.51 13.02
C ILE A 766 29.23 -2.56 11.54
N LEU A 767 28.59 -1.73 10.71
CA LEU A 767 28.76 -1.72 9.25
C LEU A 767 29.88 -0.81 8.72
N GLY A 768 30.36 0.15 9.52
CA GLY A 768 31.34 1.15 9.09
C GLY A 768 30.78 2.20 8.12
N ILE A 769 29.48 2.52 8.22
CA ILE A 769 28.77 3.48 7.34
C ILE A 769 28.19 4.65 8.14
N SER A 770 27.65 5.69 7.48
CA SER A 770 27.03 6.81 8.21
C SER A 770 25.73 6.38 8.91
N ARG A 771 25.31 7.12 9.95
CA ARG A 771 24.02 6.89 10.63
C ARG A 771 22.82 6.99 9.68
N ASN A 772 22.93 7.80 8.62
CA ASN A 772 21.87 7.98 7.63
C ASN A 772 21.73 6.73 6.76
N ASP A 773 22.85 6.20 6.27
CA ASP A 773 22.91 4.94 5.52
C ASP A 773 22.51 3.75 6.40
N ALA A 774 22.81 3.80 7.70
CA ALA A 774 22.33 2.83 8.67
C ALA A 774 20.82 2.93 8.96
N LYS A 775 20.18 4.11 8.82
CA LYS A 775 18.71 4.22 8.82
C LYS A 775 18.15 3.52 7.58
N VAL A 776 18.65 3.85 6.38
CA VAL A 776 18.29 3.22 5.10
C VAL A 776 18.33 1.70 5.20
N PHE A 777 19.43 1.18 5.74
CA PHE A 777 19.68 -0.24 5.92
C PHE A 777 18.74 -0.90 6.93
N ASN A 778 18.50 -0.27 8.09
CA ASN A 778 17.69 -0.86 9.16
C ASN A 778 16.25 -1.13 8.77
N TYR A 779 15.58 -0.16 8.14
CA TYR A 779 14.18 -0.36 7.73
C TYR A 779 14.07 -1.54 6.75
N GLY A 780 14.97 -1.65 5.76
CA GLY A 780 15.01 -2.83 4.88
C GLY A 780 15.28 -4.14 5.62
N ARG A 781 16.26 -4.15 6.55
CA ARG A 781 16.70 -5.32 7.32
C ARG A 781 15.62 -5.88 8.25
N ILE A 782 14.81 -5.00 8.87
CA ILE A 782 13.75 -5.39 9.81
C ILE A 782 12.60 -6.05 9.03
N TYR A 783 12.11 -5.43 7.95
CA TYR A 783 11.04 -5.95 7.09
C TYR A 783 11.48 -7.07 6.12
N GLY A 784 12.23 -8.05 6.64
CA GLY A 784 12.47 -9.32 5.98
C GLY A 784 13.42 -9.29 4.78
N ALA A 785 14.22 -8.23 4.58
CA ALA A 785 15.32 -8.31 3.62
C ALA A 785 16.35 -9.37 4.06
N GLY A 786 16.89 -10.10 3.08
CA GLY A 786 17.87 -11.16 3.28
C GLY A 786 19.31 -10.69 3.09
N LEU A 787 20.26 -11.62 3.31
CA LEU A 787 21.71 -11.37 3.21
C LEU A 787 22.11 -10.76 1.86
N ASN A 788 21.54 -11.21 0.74
CA ASN A 788 21.90 -10.71 -0.59
C ASN A 788 21.53 -9.22 -0.77
N PHE A 789 20.39 -8.77 -0.22
CA PHE A 789 20.02 -7.35 -0.25
C PHE A 789 20.97 -6.50 0.58
N ALA A 790 21.36 -7.00 1.76
CA ALA A 790 22.36 -6.36 2.61
C ALA A 790 23.72 -6.19 1.90
N ILE A 791 24.20 -7.24 1.21
CA ILE A 791 25.43 -7.21 0.41
C ILE A 791 25.33 -6.16 -0.71
N SER A 792 24.24 -6.16 -1.49
CA SER A 792 24.03 -5.18 -2.56
C SER A 792 23.96 -3.75 -2.05
N LEU A 793 23.31 -3.52 -0.90
CA LEU A 793 23.16 -2.20 -0.31
C LEU A 793 24.46 -1.69 0.32
N LEU A 794 25.24 -2.56 0.97
CA LEU A 794 26.58 -2.21 1.48
C LEU A 794 27.53 -1.80 0.37
N ARG A 795 27.58 -2.55 -0.74
CA ARG A 795 28.41 -2.21 -1.91
C ARG A 795 27.93 -0.95 -2.64
N ARG A 796 26.68 -0.51 -2.43
CA ARG A 796 26.17 0.79 -2.93
C ARG A 796 26.65 1.96 -2.05
N PHE A 797 26.77 1.77 -0.74
CA PHE A 797 27.29 2.79 0.18
C PHE A 797 28.81 2.88 0.20
N ASN A 798 29.49 1.73 0.13
CA ASN A 798 30.94 1.64 0.02
C ASN A 798 31.34 0.76 -1.18
N PRO A 799 31.57 1.37 -2.37
CA PRO A 799 31.94 0.64 -3.58
C PRO A 799 33.28 -0.10 -3.52
N THR A 800 34.18 0.23 -2.58
CA THR A 800 35.49 -0.43 -2.47
C THR A 800 35.43 -1.77 -1.74
N LEU A 801 34.27 -2.17 -1.20
CA LEU A 801 34.09 -3.48 -0.58
C LEU A 801 33.97 -4.58 -1.64
N THR A 802 34.80 -5.61 -1.52
CA THR A 802 34.64 -6.84 -2.30
C THR A 802 33.34 -7.56 -1.89
N GLU A 803 32.87 -8.48 -2.73
CA GLU A 803 31.63 -9.20 -2.40
C GLU A 803 31.76 -10.06 -1.14
N ASP A 804 32.92 -10.68 -0.92
CA ASP A 804 33.17 -11.50 0.26
C ASP A 804 33.35 -10.67 1.53
N GLN A 805 33.99 -9.50 1.46
CA GLN A 805 34.02 -8.54 2.58
C GLN A 805 32.60 -8.06 2.93
N ALA A 806 31.81 -7.68 1.94
CA ALA A 806 30.42 -7.27 2.15
C ALA A 806 29.55 -8.42 2.70
N ARG A 807 29.82 -9.67 2.28
CA ARG A 807 29.18 -10.90 2.76
C ARG A 807 29.55 -11.19 4.21
N GLU A 808 30.82 -11.02 4.60
CA GLU A 808 31.28 -11.18 5.99
C GLU A 808 30.65 -10.12 6.90
N VAL A 809 30.76 -8.83 6.55
CA VAL A 809 30.21 -7.70 7.33
C VAL A 809 28.69 -7.81 7.47
N ALA A 810 27.98 -8.15 6.40
CA ALA A 810 26.53 -8.39 6.48
C ALA A 810 26.20 -9.59 7.38
N SER A 811 26.94 -10.71 7.26
CA SER A 811 26.72 -11.91 8.08
C SER A 811 26.98 -11.64 9.57
N LYS A 812 28.01 -10.86 9.89
CA LYS A 812 28.31 -10.37 11.24
C LYS A 812 27.11 -9.57 11.79
N LEU A 813 26.59 -8.60 11.05
CA LEU A 813 25.44 -7.81 11.48
C LEU A 813 24.19 -8.67 11.72
N TYR A 814 23.85 -9.61 10.82
CA TYR A 814 22.70 -10.49 11.04
C TYR A 814 22.87 -11.38 12.28
N LYS A 815 24.10 -11.85 12.55
CA LYS A 815 24.43 -12.63 13.74
C LYS A 815 24.35 -11.81 15.04
N GLU A 816 24.78 -10.55 15.02
CA GLU A 816 24.73 -9.65 16.19
C GLU A 816 23.31 -9.11 16.46
N THR A 817 22.51 -8.90 15.40
CA THR A 817 21.14 -8.37 15.52
C THR A 817 20.09 -9.46 15.66
N LYS A 818 19.88 -10.30 14.65
CA LYS A 818 18.85 -11.38 14.69
C LYS A 818 19.29 -12.57 15.54
N GLY A 819 20.59 -12.79 15.68
CA GLY A 819 21.16 -13.91 16.44
C GLY A 819 21.52 -15.11 15.57
N THR A 820 21.75 -16.24 16.22
CA THR A 820 21.94 -17.55 15.55
C THR A 820 20.65 -18.35 15.64
N LYS A 821 20.34 -19.22 14.67
CA LYS A 821 19.14 -20.10 14.73
C LYS A 821 19.49 -21.50 15.23
N ALA A 822 18.67 -22.06 16.13
CA ALA A 822 18.82 -23.42 16.67
C ALA A 822 17.47 -24.08 16.96
N GLY A 823 17.44 -25.42 17.01
CA GLY A 823 16.25 -26.20 17.38
C GLY A 823 16.53 -27.13 18.57
N ARG A 824 15.65 -27.11 19.58
CA ARG A 824 15.70 -27.95 20.79
C ARG A 824 14.27 -28.26 21.25
N LYS A 825 13.72 -29.43 20.87
CA LYS A 825 12.32 -29.82 21.14
C LYS A 825 11.90 -29.74 22.62
N GLN A 826 12.84 -29.82 23.56
CA GLN A 826 12.59 -29.66 25.00
C GLN A 826 12.19 -28.23 25.39
N ILE A 827 12.72 -27.24 24.68
CA ILE A 827 12.49 -25.80 24.94
C ILE A 827 11.31 -25.31 24.10
N LYS A 828 11.37 -25.56 22.78
CA LYS A 828 10.37 -25.14 21.80
C LYS A 828 10.36 -26.10 20.61
N GLU A 829 9.17 -26.33 20.04
CA GLU A 829 8.99 -27.10 18.82
C GLU A 829 9.46 -26.29 17.60
N GLY A 830 10.20 -26.90 16.67
CA GLY A 830 10.82 -26.20 15.55
C GLY A 830 12.19 -25.57 15.89
N SER A 831 12.45 -24.37 15.37
CA SER A 831 13.74 -23.66 15.49
C SER A 831 13.55 -22.18 15.77
N PHE A 832 14.35 -21.63 16.68
CA PHE A 832 14.28 -20.26 17.17
C PHE A 832 15.63 -19.55 17.10
N TRP A 833 15.59 -18.22 17.13
CA TRP A 833 16.75 -17.32 17.17
C TRP A 833 17.22 -17.11 18.62
N TYR A 834 18.53 -17.00 18.84
CA TYR A 834 19.14 -16.72 20.14
C TYR A 834 20.42 -15.87 20.03
N GLY A 835 20.71 -15.11 21.08
CA GLY A 835 21.96 -14.39 21.29
C GLY A 835 22.13 -13.04 20.57
N GLY A 836 21.14 -12.58 19.79
CA GLY A 836 21.15 -11.27 19.14
C GLY A 836 20.20 -10.26 19.78
N THR A 837 20.42 -8.96 19.55
CA THR A 837 19.64 -7.84 20.13
C THR A 837 18.16 -7.81 19.73
N GLU A 838 17.74 -8.65 18.78
CA GLU A 838 16.40 -8.70 18.22
C GLU A 838 15.81 -10.11 18.20
N SER A 839 16.51 -11.11 18.76
CA SER A 839 16.10 -12.52 18.69
C SER A 839 14.67 -12.73 19.22
N PHE A 840 14.28 -12.01 20.27
CA PHE A 840 12.92 -12.00 20.82
C PHE A 840 11.86 -11.54 19.81
N VAL A 841 12.08 -10.41 19.12
CA VAL A 841 11.14 -9.90 18.11
C VAL A 841 11.03 -10.86 16.92
N PHE A 842 12.17 -11.33 16.38
CA PHE A 842 12.12 -12.27 15.25
C PHE A 842 11.50 -13.61 15.62
N ASN A 843 11.62 -14.08 16.86
CA ASN A 843 10.92 -15.26 17.34
C ASN A 843 9.40 -15.04 17.44
N ARG A 844 8.95 -13.95 18.06
CA ARG A 844 7.51 -13.64 18.18
C ARG A 844 6.86 -13.40 16.82
N LEU A 845 7.56 -12.73 15.91
CA LEU A 845 7.07 -12.53 14.53
C LEU A 845 7.08 -13.80 13.70
N GLU A 846 8.04 -14.71 13.88
CA GLU A 846 7.95 -16.05 13.28
C GLU A 846 6.80 -16.87 13.88
N ASP A 847 6.50 -16.76 15.19
CA ASP A 847 5.38 -17.45 15.81
C ASP A 847 4.02 -16.95 15.28
N PHE A 848 3.81 -15.63 15.17
CA PHE A 848 2.68 -15.05 14.44
C PHE A 848 2.58 -15.59 13.01
N ALA A 849 3.72 -15.66 12.31
CA ALA A 849 3.79 -16.11 10.92
C ALA A 849 3.74 -17.64 10.73
N VAL A 850 3.56 -18.41 11.80
CA VAL A 850 3.35 -19.88 11.84
C VAL A 850 2.02 -20.25 12.53
N GLN A 851 1.23 -19.27 12.99
CA GLN A 851 -0.18 -19.52 13.31
C GLN A 851 -0.93 -20.02 12.05
N GLU A 852 -1.91 -20.92 12.23
CA GLU A 852 -2.76 -21.35 11.09
C GLU A 852 -3.61 -20.17 10.56
N LYS A 853 -4.19 -19.40 11.48
CA LYS A 853 -4.93 -18.15 11.23
C LYS A 853 -4.23 -16.97 11.93
N PRO A 854 -3.17 -16.37 11.34
CA PRO A 854 -2.52 -15.19 11.89
C PRO A 854 -3.51 -14.03 12.09
N ARG A 855 -3.43 -13.38 13.24
CA ARG A 855 -4.22 -12.20 13.60
C ARG A 855 -3.32 -11.08 14.13
N THR A 856 -3.71 -9.83 13.97
CA THR A 856 -3.02 -8.69 14.61
C THR A 856 -3.15 -8.78 16.14
N PRO A 857 -2.14 -8.35 16.92
CA PRO A 857 -2.18 -8.37 18.38
C PRO A 857 -3.35 -7.57 18.98
N VAL A 858 -3.75 -6.46 18.35
CA VAL A 858 -4.63 -5.46 18.97
C VAL A 858 -6.09 -5.62 18.57
N LEU A 859 -6.47 -5.44 17.30
CA LEU A 859 -7.88 -5.60 16.87
C LEU A 859 -8.24 -7.04 16.43
N GLY A 860 -7.29 -7.97 16.48
CA GLY A 860 -7.52 -9.38 16.12
C GLY A 860 -7.80 -9.61 14.63
N ALA A 861 -7.43 -8.66 13.76
CA ALA A 861 -7.71 -8.72 12.33
C ALA A 861 -6.87 -9.80 11.64
N GLY A 862 -7.53 -10.69 10.89
CA GLY A 862 -6.93 -11.85 10.23
C GLY A 862 -6.20 -11.53 8.92
N ILE A 863 -5.28 -12.41 8.53
CA ILE A 863 -4.65 -12.38 7.21
C ILE A 863 -5.58 -12.98 6.14
N THR A 864 -5.49 -12.46 4.91
CA THR A 864 -6.14 -13.00 3.69
C THR A 864 -6.01 -14.52 3.56
N GLU A 865 -7.07 -15.21 3.09
CA GLU A 865 -7.07 -16.66 2.83
C GLU A 865 -5.85 -17.08 1.99
N ALA A 866 -5.42 -16.24 1.06
CA ALA A 866 -4.30 -16.48 0.15
C ALA A 866 -2.94 -16.66 0.85
N LEU A 867 -2.84 -16.39 2.16
CA LEU A 867 -1.60 -16.53 2.96
C LEU A 867 -1.80 -17.33 4.26
N LEU A 868 -2.92 -18.05 4.40
CA LEU A 868 -3.11 -19.04 5.47
C LEU A 868 -2.23 -20.27 5.20
N GLU A 869 -1.62 -20.84 6.24
CA GLU A 869 -0.61 -21.90 6.09
C GLU A 869 -1.15 -23.14 5.34
N ARG A 870 -2.40 -23.50 5.59
CA ARG A 870 -3.10 -24.62 4.93
C ARG A 870 -3.22 -24.53 3.39
N PHE A 871 -2.90 -23.39 2.78
CA PHE A 871 -2.97 -23.17 1.33
C PHE A 871 -1.62 -22.83 0.67
N ILE A 872 -0.52 -22.82 1.43
CA ILE A 872 0.84 -22.49 0.95
C ILE A 872 1.84 -23.60 1.32
N GLY A 873 2.92 -23.73 0.55
CA GLY A 873 4.02 -24.64 0.90
C GLY A 873 4.65 -24.27 2.25
N LYS A 874 5.13 -25.27 3.02
CA LYS A 874 5.70 -25.04 4.36
C LYS A 874 6.87 -24.05 4.32
N GLY A 875 6.75 -22.93 5.03
CA GLY A 875 7.73 -21.85 5.05
C GLY A 875 7.69 -20.91 3.82
N ALA A 876 6.84 -21.17 2.83
CA ALA A 876 6.60 -20.23 1.73
C ALA A 876 6.02 -18.91 2.26
N PHE A 877 6.36 -17.81 1.59
CA PHE A 877 5.89 -16.45 1.93
C PHE A 877 6.09 -16.00 3.40
N LEU A 878 6.92 -16.67 4.21
CA LEU A 878 7.12 -16.35 5.63
C LEU A 878 7.49 -14.87 5.86
N THR A 879 8.38 -14.31 5.02
CA THR A 879 8.73 -12.87 5.08
C THR A 879 7.57 -11.94 4.72
N SER A 880 6.62 -12.38 3.89
CA SER A 880 5.37 -11.64 3.65
C SER A 880 4.44 -11.70 4.86
N ARG A 881 4.31 -12.85 5.52
CA ARG A 881 3.47 -13.04 6.73
C ARG A 881 4.02 -12.24 7.93
N ILE A 882 5.34 -12.23 8.13
CA ILE A 882 6.04 -11.39 9.13
C ILE A 882 5.78 -9.90 8.90
N ASN A 883 6.02 -9.41 7.67
CA ASN A 883 5.81 -7.99 7.36
C ASN A 883 4.33 -7.60 7.47
N TRP A 884 3.42 -8.51 7.13
CA TRP A 884 1.98 -8.30 7.30
C TRP A 884 1.59 -8.07 8.77
N ALA A 885 2.14 -8.83 9.72
CA ALA A 885 1.79 -8.70 11.13
C ALA A 885 2.04 -7.27 11.66
N ILE A 886 3.20 -6.68 11.34
CA ILE A 886 3.52 -5.30 11.73
C ILE A 886 2.71 -4.27 10.93
N GLN A 887 2.66 -4.37 9.60
CA GLN A 887 2.01 -3.36 8.75
C GLN A 887 0.49 -3.33 8.89
N SER A 888 -0.12 -4.49 9.17
CA SER A 888 -1.54 -4.59 9.52
C SER A 888 -1.80 -4.06 10.94
N SER A 889 -0.83 -4.15 11.86
CA SER A 889 -0.96 -3.53 13.18
C SER A 889 -0.90 -1.99 13.11
N GLY A 890 -0.11 -1.40 12.20
CA GLY A 890 -0.18 0.04 11.94
C GLY A 890 -1.57 0.50 11.47
N VAL A 891 -2.29 -0.33 10.70
CA VAL A 891 -3.67 -0.05 10.32
C VAL A 891 -4.63 -0.14 11.52
N ASP A 892 -4.41 -1.07 12.45
CA ASP A 892 -5.16 -1.10 13.72
C ASP A 892 -4.95 0.20 14.52
N TYR A 893 -3.72 0.72 14.53
CA TYR A 893 -3.35 1.98 15.18
C TYR A 893 -4.11 3.17 14.56
N LEU A 894 -4.11 3.29 13.23
CA LEU A 894 -4.85 4.33 12.50
C LEU A 894 -6.36 4.25 12.76
N HIS A 895 -6.94 3.05 12.79
CA HIS A 895 -8.37 2.88 13.09
C HIS A 895 -8.73 3.33 14.51
N LEU A 896 -7.88 3.02 15.50
CA LEU A 896 -8.07 3.43 16.90
C LEU A 896 -8.01 4.96 17.03
N LEU A 897 -7.01 5.62 16.43
CA LEU A 897 -6.93 7.09 16.37
C LEU A 897 -8.19 7.73 15.80
N ILE A 898 -8.66 7.24 14.65
CA ILE A 898 -9.84 7.79 13.95
C ILE A 898 -11.10 7.69 14.81
N VAL A 899 -11.35 6.54 15.44
CA VAL A 899 -12.55 6.33 16.27
C VAL A 899 -12.47 7.10 17.60
N SER A 900 -11.30 7.20 18.22
CA SER A 900 -11.09 8.09 19.38
C SER A 900 -11.34 9.56 19.02
N MET A 901 -10.84 10.03 17.87
CA MET A 901 -11.08 11.39 17.40
C MET A 901 -12.56 11.66 17.13
N GLU A 902 -13.29 10.74 16.49
CA GLU A 902 -14.75 10.92 16.33
C GLU A 902 -15.46 11.04 17.68
N TYR A 903 -15.16 10.14 18.62
CA TYR A 903 -15.75 10.16 19.95
C TYR A 903 -15.46 11.48 20.68
N LEU A 904 -14.20 11.95 20.66
CA LEU A 904 -13.79 13.19 21.30
C LEU A 904 -14.43 14.42 20.63
N CYS A 905 -14.47 14.49 19.30
CA CYS A 905 -15.12 15.59 18.59
C CYS A 905 -16.62 15.67 18.91
N ARG A 906 -17.33 14.53 18.98
CA ARG A 906 -18.74 14.46 19.38
C ARG A 906 -18.93 14.77 20.87
N ARG A 907 -18.04 14.31 21.76
CA ARG A 907 -18.10 14.56 23.21
C ARG A 907 -17.88 16.03 23.58
N TYR A 908 -17.05 16.75 22.83
CA TYR A 908 -16.60 18.11 23.16
C TYR A 908 -17.06 19.19 22.17
N ASN A 909 -17.87 18.85 21.16
CA ASN A 909 -18.26 19.74 20.07
C ASN A 909 -17.03 20.40 19.42
N ILE A 910 -16.11 19.60 18.90
CA ILE A 910 -14.92 20.08 18.16
C ILE A 910 -15.27 20.00 16.67
N GLU A 911 -15.31 21.14 15.97
CA GLU A 911 -15.65 21.15 14.55
C GLU A 911 -14.42 20.80 13.67
N ALA A 912 -14.18 19.49 13.51
CA ALA A 912 -13.11 18.93 12.70
C ALA A 912 -13.58 17.76 11.80
N ARG A 913 -13.08 17.69 10.56
CA ARG A 913 -13.30 16.60 9.58
C ARG A 913 -11.97 15.96 9.18
N LEU A 914 -11.93 14.65 8.97
CA LEU A 914 -10.73 13.98 8.45
C LEU A 914 -10.46 14.45 7.00
N ALA A 915 -9.27 15.01 6.75
CA ALA A 915 -8.91 15.55 5.44
C ALA A 915 -8.12 14.55 4.60
N LEU A 916 -7.06 13.96 5.17
CA LEU A 916 -6.21 12.99 4.49
C LEU A 916 -5.45 12.10 5.49
N THR A 917 -5.30 10.83 5.16
CA THR A 917 -4.34 9.91 5.80
C THR A 917 -3.21 9.53 4.83
N VAL A 918 -1.94 9.59 5.28
CA VAL A 918 -0.77 9.24 4.46
C VAL A 918 0.24 8.44 5.27
N HIS A 919 0.18 7.10 5.16
CA HIS A 919 1.03 6.18 5.92
C HIS A 919 0.81 6.33 7.44
N ASP A 920 1.76 6.96 8.14
CA ASP A 920 1.81 7.30 9.55
C ASP A 920 1.45 8.78 9.83
N GLU A 921 1.12 9.56 8.79
CA GLU A 921 0.63 10.95 8.88
C GLU A 921 -0.92 10.99 8.87
N ILE A 922 -1.53 11.65 9.87
CA ILE A 922 -2.99 11.89 9.93
C ILE A 922 -3.28 13.38 10.04
N ARG A 923 -4.14 13.90 9.14
CA ARG A 923 -4.50 15.33 9.09
C ARG A 923 -6.02 15.53 9.09
N TYR A 924 -6.49 16.35 10.03
CA TYR A 924 -7.86 16.86 10.11
C TYR A 924 -7.90 18.30 9.59
N LEU A 925 -9.04 18.72 9.06
CA LEU A 925 -9.38 20.12 8.82
C LEU A 925 -10.31 20.56 9.95
N ALA A 926 -9.86 21.51 10.77
CA ALA A 926 -10.58 22.00 11.95
C ALA A 926 -10.84 23.51 11.85
N LYS A 927 -11.93 23.99 12.45
CA LYS A 927 -12.16 25.44 12.57
C LYS A 927 -11.11 26.10 13.44
N ASP A 928 -10.80 27.36 13.17
CA ASP A 928 -9.77 28.12 13.89
C ASP A 928 -10.06 28.31 15.39
N GLN A 929 -11.34 28.31 15.78
CA GLN A 929 -11.77 28.32 17.19
C GLN A 929 -11.39 27.02 17.95
N ASP A 930 -11.25 25.92 17.21
CA ASP A 930 -11.18 24.55 17.73
C ASP A 930 -9.81 23.90 17.54
N LYS A 931 -8.91 24.51 16.76
CA LYS A 931 -7.65 23.87 16.33
C LYS A 931 -6.76 23.36 17.48
N TYR A 932 -6.67 24.10 18.59
CA TYR A 932 -5.91 23.65 19.77
C TYR A 932 -6.65 22.57 20.58
N ARG A 933 -7.99 22.62 20.61
CA ARG A 933 -8.84 21.56 21.21
C ARG A 933 -8.74 20.26 20.39
N CYS A 934 -8.71 20.38 19.05
CA CYS A 934 -8.46 19.28 18.12
C CYS A 934 -7.05 18.69 18.29
N ALA A 935 -6.03 19.53 18.51
CA ALA A 935 -4.67 19.07 18.80
C ALA A 935 -4.60 18.31 20.14
N MET A 936 -5.32 18.77 21.17
CA MET A 936 -5.40 18.09 22.47
C MET A 936 -6.15 16.76 22.36
N ALA A 937 -7.28 16.73 21.63
CA ALA A 937 -8.00 15.50 21.33
C ALA A 937 -7.11 14.48 20.60
N LEU A 938 -6.26 14.94 19.67
CA LEU A 938 -5.34 14.07 18.94
C LEU A 938 -4.23 13.49 19.84
N GLN A 939 -3.68 14.29 20.77
CA GLN A 939 -2.74 13.79 21.80
C GLN A 939 -3.41 12.73 22.69
N VAL A 940 -4.64 12.96 23.16
CA VAL A 940 -5.40 11.98 23.95
C VAL A 940 -5.71 10.70 23.16
N ALA A 941 -6.10 10.82 21.89
CA ALA A 941 -6.34 9.67 21.01
C ALA A 941 -5.09 8.80 20.82
N ASN A 942 -3.91 9.41 20.66
CA ASN A 942 -2.63 8.71 20.60
C ASN A 942 -2.27 8.02 21.93
N LEU A 943 -2.48 8.71 23.06
CA LEU A 943 -2.25 8.17 24.40
C LEU A 943 -3.10 6.91 24.65
N TRP A 944 -4.41 6.99 24.40
CA TRP A 944 -5.33 5.85 24.49
C TRP A 944 -4.95 4.71 23.54
N THR A 945 -4.63 5.04 22.28
CA THR A 945 -4.21 4.04 21.28
C THR A 945 -2.95 3.29 21.74
N ARG A 946 -1.92 4.01 22.23
CA ARG A 946 -0.68 3.36 22.71
C ARG A 946 -0.87 2.57 23.99
N ALA A 947 -1.69 3.05 24.93
CA ALA A 947 -2.05 2.29 26.13
C ALA A 947 -2.82 1.01 25.78
N MET A 948 -3.74 1.05 24.81
CA MET A 948 -4.46 -0.13 24.31
C MET A 948 -3.52 -1.16 23.67
N PHE A 949 -2.55 -0.70 22.88
CA PHE A 949 -1.47 -1.57 22.36
C PHE A 949 -0.68 -2.25 23.49
N ALA A 950 -0.30 -1.51 24.55
CA ALA A 950 0.42 -2.07 25.70
C ALA A 950 -0.42 -3.11 26.46
N GLN A 951 -1.69 -2.80 26.76
CA GLN A 951 -2.61 -3.71 27.46
C GLN A 951 -2.83 -5.02 26.67
N GLN A 952 -3.01 -4.95 25.35
CA GLN A 952 -3.20 -6.14 24.50
C GLN A 952 -1.96 -7.04 24.37
N VAL A 953 -0.76 -6.54 24.67
CA VAL A 953 0.44 -7.38 24.81
C VAL A 953 0.72 -7.83 26.25
N GLY A 954 -0.11 -7.43 27.21
CA GLY A 954 -0.01 -7.81 28.62
C GLY A 954 0.88 -6.91 29.47
N ILE A 955 0.96 -5.61 29.16
CA ILE A 955 1.70 -4.60 29.92
C ILE A 955 0.75 -3.46 30.33
N GLU A 956 0.45 -3.34 31.63
CA GLU A 956 -0.51 -2.36 32.19
C GLU A 956 0.17 -1.02 32.53
N ASP A 957 0.96 -0.50 31.59
CA ASP A 957 1.72 0.75 31.73
C ASP A 957 2.12 1.32 30.36
N LEU A 958 2.72 2.52 30.32
CA LEU A 958 3.17 3.15 29.08
C LEU A 958 4.42 4.05 29.28
N PRO A 959 5.45 4.01 28.41
CA PRO A 959 6.60 4.92 28.49
C PRO A 959 6.23 6.37 28.14
N GLN A 960 6.67 7.35 28.93
CA GLN A 960 6.39 8.77 28.65
C GLN A 960 7.01 9.22 27.33
N SER A 961 8.19 8.68 26.96
CA SER A 961 8.91 9.04 25.73
C SER A 961 8.19 8.70 24.42
N CYS A 962 7.15 7.88 24.45
CA CYS A 962 6.31 7.60 23.29
C CYS A 962 4.80 7.85 23.51
N ALA A 963 4.37 8.18 24.72
CA ALA A 963 2.96 8.38 25.09
C ALA A 963 2.25 9.50 24.31
N TYR A 964 3.01 10.50 23.85
CA TYR A 964 2.55 11.68 23.14
C TYR A 964 3.23 11.79 21.76
N PHE A 965 2.63 12.53 20.82
CA PHE A 965 3.33 12.94 19.60
C PHE A 965 4.46 13.92 19.94
N SER A 966 5.60 13.84 19.23
CA SER A 966 6.69 14.81 19.38
C SER A 966 6.22 16.26 19.15
N ALA A 967 5.27 16.43 18.22
CA ALA A 967 4.50 17.65 18.05
C ALA A 967 3.19 17.34 17.30
N VAL A 968 2.18 18.18 17.47
CA VAL A 968 1.02 18.30 16.59
C VAL A 968 1.17 19.58 15.78
N ASP A 969 1.07 19.47 14.45
CA ASP A 969 1.16 20.60 13.54
C ASP A 969 -0.21 21.28 13.36
N VAL A 970 -0.17 22.60 13.20
CA VAL A 970 -1.32 23.47 12.94
C VAL A 970 -0.92 24.44 11.82
N ASP A 971 -1.57 24.35 10.65
CA ASP A 971 -1.13 25.04 9.42
C ASP A 971 -2.31 25.39 8.50
N HIS A 972 -2.15 26.41 7.64
CA HIS A 972 -3.14 26.73 6.61
C HIS A 972 -2.87 26.02 5.27
N VAL A 973 -1.70 25.39 5.10
CA VAL A 973 -1.40 24.53 3.94
C VAL A 973 -1.05 23.11 4.36
N LEU A 974 -1.36 22.14 3.50
CA LEU A 974 -0.93 20.75 3.73
C LEU A 974 0.55 20.59 3.36
N ARG A 975 1.43 20.40 4.36
CA ARG A 975 2.85 20.05 4.19
C ARG A 975 3.31 19.11 5.31
N LYS A 976 4.49 18.48 5.16
CA LYS A 976 4.96 17.50 6.16
C LYS A 976 5.43 18.15 7.47
N GLU A 977 6.28 19.15 7.36
CA GLU A 977 6.76 19.95 8.50
C GLU A 977 6.35 21.40 8.21
N VAL A 978 5.85 22.12 9.22
CA VAL A 978 5.26 23.46 9.06
C VAL A 978 6.27 24.58 8.74
N ASP A 979 7.57 24.31 8.90
CA ASP A 979 8.65 25.26 8.67
C ASP A 979 9.12 25.31 7.20
N MET A 980 8.68 24.36 6.36
CA MET A 980 9.10 24.28 4.96
C MET A 980 8.56 25.46 4.14
N ASP A 981 9.45 26.28 3.57
CA ASP A 981 9.09 27.40 2.66
C ASP A 981 8.28 26.98 1.41
N CYS A 982 8.28 25.67 1.09
CA CYS A 982 7.73 25.03 -0.11
C CYS A 982 8.24 25.52 -1.49
N VAL A 983 9.26 26.38 -1.54
CA VAL A 983 9.88 26.88 -2.79
C VAL A 983 10.38 25.74 -3.71
N THR A 984 9.97 25.79 -4.99
CA THR A 984 10.40 24.91 -6.09
C THR A 984 10.61 25.72 -7.39
N PRO A 985 11.05 25.10 -8.51
CA PRO A 985 11.20 25.81 -9.78
C PRO A 985 9.88 26.32 -10.41
N SER A 986 8.73 25.74 -10.02
CA SER A 986 7.39 26.12 -10.49
C SER A 986 6.59 26.92 -9.47
N HIS A 987 7.00 26.91 -8.20
CA HIS A 987 6.47 27.75 -7.13
C HIS A 987 7.62 28.51 -6.44
N PRO A 988 8.00 29.70 -6.94
CA PRO A 988 9.13 30.46 -6.41
C PRO A 988 8.81 31.23 -5.12
N GLU A 989 7.53 31.41 -4.81
CA GLU A 989 7.06 32.10 -3.61
C GLU A 989 7.32 31.28 -2.34
N LYS A 990 7.47 31.97 -1.21
CA LYS A 990 7.64 31.34 0.11
C LYS A 990 6.31 31.28 0.84
N ILE A 991 5.91 30.08 1.25
CA ILE A 991 4.77 29.91 2.14
C ILE A 991 5.24 30.17 3.59
N ALA A 992 4.58 31.11 4.28
CA ALA A 992 4.87 31.42 5.68
C ALA A 992 4.73 30.17 6.58
N PRO A 993 5.51 30.03 7.67
CA PRO A 993 5.49 28.83 8.50
C PRO A 993 4.22 28.73 9.36
N GLY A 994 3.76 27.50 9.59
CA GLY A 994 2.71 27.19 10.56
C GLY A 994 3.25 27.03 11.99
N GLN A 995 2.45 26.42 12.87
CA GLN A 995 2.81 26.11 14.25
C GLN A 995 3.00 24.60 14.42
N SER A 996 3.98 24.18 15.23
CA SER A 996 4.19 22.77 15.60
C SER A 996 4.36 22.71 17.11
N LEU A 997 3.45 22.01 17.78
CA LEU A 997 3.19 22.15 19.22
C LEU A 997 3.44 20.82 19.94
N ASP A 998 4.40 20.79 20.86
CA ASP A 998 4.55 19.65 21.79
C ASP A 998 3.44 19.68 22.87
N ILE A 999 3.29 18.57 23.60
CA ILE A 999 2.27 18.43 24.64
C ILE A 999 2.43 19.46 25.78
N THR A 1000 3.66 19.81 26.16
CA THR A 1000 3.91 20.83 27.20
C THR A 1000 3.49 22.22 26.76
N GLN A 1001 3.84 22.64 25.53
CA GLN A 1001 3.40 23.90 24.93
C GLN A 1001 1.87 23.96 24.82
N LEU A 1002 1.21 22.84 24.50
CA LEU A 1002 -0.24 22.75 24.37
C LEU A 1002 -0.97 22.80 25.72
N LEU A 1003 -0.38 22.25 26.79
CA LEU A 1003 -0.90 22.40 28.16
C LEU A 1003 -0.79 23.86 28.64
N ASP A 1004 0.31 24.54 28.32
CA ASP A 1004 0.55 25.95 28.68
C ASP A 1004 -0.33 26.94 27.92
N MET A 1005 -1.05 26.52 26.87
CA MET A 1005 -2.12 27.31 26.26
C MET A 1005 -3.35 27.47 27.18
N GLY A 1006 -3.51 26.62 28.19
CA GLY A 1006 -4.63 26.72 29.14
C GLY A 1006 -5.98 26.46 28.49
N GLU A 1007 -6.97 27.28 28.84
CA GLU A 1007 -8.38 27.11 28.45
C GLU A 1007 -8.62 26.94 26.93
N VAL A 1008 -7.80 27.53 26.05
CA VAL A 1008 -8.03 27.41 24.58
C VAL A 1008 -7.70 26.02 24.02
N ALA A 1009 -6.93 25.20 24.74
CA ALA A 1009 -6.67 23.80 24.40
C ALA A 1009 -7.55 22.81 25.20
N ARG A 1010 -8.41 23.30 26.09
CA ARG A 1010 -9.10 22.48 27.10
C ARG A 1010 -10.23 21.64 26.51
N LEU A 1011 -10.22 20.35 26.85
CA LEU A 1011 -11.33 19.42 26.65
C LEU A 1011 -12.29 19.48 27.86
N ASP A 1012 -12.95 20.62 28.04
CA ASP A 1012 -13.79 20.89 29.22
C ASP A 1012 -14.94 19.88 29.38
N PRO A 1013 -14.97 19.06 30.46
CA PRO A 1013 -16.03 18.09 30.72
C PRO A 1013 -17.42 18.72 30.89
N ALA A 1014 -17.54 20.00 31.25
CA ALA A 1014 -18.83 20.67 31.42
C ALA A 1014 -19.53 21.00 30.08
N VAL A 1015 -18.82 20.92 28.95
CA VAL A 1015 -19.41 21.04 27.61
C VAL A 1015 -20.45 19.93 27.40
N LYS A 1016 -21.68 20.35 27.06
CA LYS A 1016 -22.77 19.44 26.69
C LYS A 1016 -22.67 19.08 25.20
N PRO A 1017 -22.59 17.79 24.82
CA PRO A 1017 -22.60 17.37 23.42
C PRO A 1017 -23.85 17.84 22.68
N LEU A 1018 -23.68 18.29 21.44
CA LEU A 1018 -24.78 18.47 20.48
C LEU A 1018 -25.31 17.11 20.00
N GLU A 1019 -24.40 16.14 19.79
CA GLU A 1019 -24.71 14.79 19.32
C GLU A 1019 -24.12 13.75 20.30
N PRO A 1020 -24.74 13.57 21.48
CA PRO A 1020 -24.14 12.82 22.59
C PRO A 1020 -23.78 11.39 22.19
N PRO A 1021 -22.51 10.96 22.35
CA PRO A 1021 -22.15 9.56 22.19
C PRO A 1021 -22.77 8.74 23.33
N GLN A 1022 -23.21 7.52 23.01
CA GLN A 1022 -23.88 6.63 23.95
C GLN A 1022 -23.18 5.27 24.09
N PRO A 1023 -21.84 5.22 24.31
CA PRO A 1023 -21.08 3.97 24.32
C PRO A 1023 -21.59 2.98 25.38
N GLN A 1024 -22.08 3.46 26.53
CA GLN A 1024 -22.61 2.63 27.63
C GLN A 1024 -23.78 1.72 27.23
N ARG A 1025 -24.51 2.01 26.12
CA ARG A 1025 -25.61 1.15 25.65
C ARG A 1025 -25.14 -0.17 25.05
N PHE A 1026 -23.83 -0.35 24.84
CA PHE A 1026 -23.24 -1.57 24.30
C PHE A 1026 -22.62 -2.42 25.40
N GLU A 1027 -23.12 -3.66 25.51
CA GLU A 1027 -22.47 -4.70 26.30
C GLU A 1027 -21.10 -5.03 25.72
N TYR A 1028 -20.14 -5.36 26.60
CA TYR A 1028 -18.82 -5.81 26.22
C TYR A 1028 -18.59 -7.22 26.75
N GLN A 1029 -18.17 -8.13 25.87
CA GLN A 1029 -17.74 -9.47 26.23
C GLN A 1029 -16.21 -9.53 26.22
N PRO A 1030 -15.55 -9.77 27.38
CA PRO A 1030 -14.10 -9.85 27.46
C PRO A 1030 -13.53 -10.89 26.50
N ARG A 1031 -12.68 -10.43 25.57
CA ARG A 1031 -11.98 -11.31 24.61
C ARG A 1031 -10.60 -11.72 25.11
N GLN A 1032 -10.14 -12.88 24.68
CA GLN A 1032 -8.76 -13.29 24.94
C GLN A 1032 -7.78 -12.49 24.06
N PRO A 1033 -6.72 -11.88 24.62
CA PRO A 1033 -5.70 -11.19 23.83
C PRO A 1033 -4.94 -12.17 22.91
N VAL A 1034 -4.68 -11.77 21.67
CA VAL A 1034 -4.03 -12.64 20.68
C VAL A 1034 -2.62 -13.07 21.14
N MET A 1035 -1.92 -12.20 21.87
CA MET A 1035 -0.60 -12.49 22.45
C MET A 1035 -0.61 -13.59 23.52
N GLU A 1036 -1.74 -13.82 24.20
CA GLU A 1036 -1.86 -14.91 25.18
C GLU A 1036 -1.89 -16.28 24.49
N SER A 1037 -2.57 -16.38 23.34
CA SER A 1037 -2.57 -17.59 22.50
C SER A 1037 -1.19 -17.98 21.95
N LEU A 1038 -0.21 -17.07 22.04
CA LEU A 1038 1.18 -17.24 21.61
C LEU A 1038 2.15 -17.55 22.75
N GLN A 1039 1.67 -17.85 23.96
CA GLN A 1039 2.54 -18.23 25.08
C GLN A 1039 3.10 -19.66 24.89
N SER A 1040 4.43 -19.78 24.93
CA SER A 1040 5.13 -21.07 24.85
C SER A 1040 4.98 -21.88 26.14
N LYS A 1041 4.76 -23.20 26.02
CA LYS A 1041 4.61 -24.16 27.14
C LYS A 1041 5.66 -24.03 28.27
N ASN A 1042 6.88 -23.59 27.95
CA ASN A 1042 7.99 -23.38 28.89
C ASN A 1042 8.53 -21.93 28.78
N PRO A 1043 7.83 -20.91 29.32
CA PRO A 1043 8.13 -19.49 29.00
C PRO A 1043 9.50 -19.04 29.51
N ILE A 1044 9.78 -19.15 30.81
CA ILE A 1044 11.06 -18.77 31.41
C ILE A 1044 12.25 -19.52 30.79
N PRO A 1045 12.24 -20.86 30.65
CA PRO A 1045 13.32 -21.59 29.96
C PRO A 1045 13.48 -21.20 28.48
N TYR A 1046 12.42 -20.77 27.81
CA TYR A 1046 12.51 -20.27 26.44
C TYR A 1046 13.08 -18.84 26.37
N ILE A 1047 12.82 -17.99 27.35
CA ILE A 1047 13.45 -16.66 27.48
C ILE A 1047 14.95 -16.82 27.75
N GLN A 1048 15.33 -17.65 28.74
CA GLN A 1048 16.73 -18.01 29.02
C GLN A 1048 17.44 -18.55 27.75
N ALA A 1049 16.76 -19.41 26.98
CA ALA A 1049 17.32 -19.96 25.75
C ALA A 1049 17.50 -18.92 24.62
N GLN A 1050 16.72 -17.83 24.61
CA GLN A 1050 16.90 -16.71 23.67
C GLN A 1050 18.04 -15.78 24.09
N ILE A 1051 18.24 -15.60 25.40
CA ILE A 1051 19.36 -14.83 25.96
C ILE A 1051 20.71 -15.53 25.72
N ALA A 1052 20.72 -16.87 25.63
CA ALA A 1052 21.93 -17.69 25.54
C ALA A 1052 22.97 -17.21 24.50
N SER A 1053 24.25 -17.44 24.79
CA SER A 1053 25.41 -16.99 24.02
C SER A 1053 25.87 -18.03 23.01
N ASP A 1054 25.81 -19.31 23.38
CA ASP A 1054 26.31 -20.41 22.56
C ASP A 1054 25.46 -21.68 22.66
N ARG A 1055 25.85 -22.70 21.88
CA ARG A 1055 25.14 -23.98 21.79
C ARG A 1055 25.34 -24.87 23.03
N LYS A 1056 26.32 -24.59 23.89
CA LYS A 1056 26.57 -25.29 25.17
C LYS A 1056 25.64 -24.77 26.26
N GLU A 1057 25.45 -23.46 26.34
CA GLU A 1057 24.50 -22.79 27.22
C GLU A 1057 23.06 -23.24 26.91
N LEU A 1058 22.67 -23.23 25.63
CA LEU A 1058 21.44 -23.87 25.14
C LEU A 1058 21.33 -25.35 25.49
N GLN A 1059 22.45 -26.08 25.60
CA GLN A 1059 22.44 -27.48 25.99
C GLN A 1059 22.20 -27.66 27.49
N LYS A 1060 22.80 -26.81 28.35
CA LYS A 1060 22.56 -26.81 29.80
C LYS A 1060 21.07 -26.61 30.11
N ILE A 1061 20.44 -25.60 29.51
CA ILE A 1061 19.00 -25.30 29.66
C ILE A 1061 18.16 -26.51 29.20
N ALA A 1062 18.45 -27.06 28.01
CA ALA A 1062 17.76 -28.24 27.48
C ALA A 1062 18.00 -29.53 28.27
N THR A 1063 19.06 -29.62 29.10
CA THR A 1063 19.27 -30.71 30.05
C THR A 1063 18.58 -30.47 31.39
N GLY A 1064 18.48 -29.23 31.88
CA GLY A 1064 17.73 -28.93 33.11
C GLY A 1064 16.24 -29.26 32.98
N LEU A 1065 15.67 -29.05 31.79
CA LEU A 1065 14.30 -29.46 31.43
C LEU A 1065 14.09 -30.99 31.35
N LYS A 1066 15.16 -31.79 31.40
CA LYS A 1066 15.07 -33.24 31.62
C LYS A 1066 15.29 -33.50 33.10
N GLY A 1067 14.19 -33.64 33.84
CA GLY A 1067 14.22 -34.08 35.24
C GLY A 1067 15.06 -35.36 35.43
N PRO A 1068 15.59 -35.59 36.64
CA PRO A 1068 16.60 -36.61 36.88
C PRO A 1068 16.16 -37.99 36.38
N THR A 1069 16.89 -38.51 35.40
CA THR A 1069 16.66 -39.85 34.84
C THR A 1069 16.65 -40.86 35.99
N PRO A 1070 15.61 -41.72 36.14
CA PRO A 1070 15.60 -42.72 37.19
C PRO A 1070 16.85 -43.59 37.12
N THR A 1071 17.70 -43.48 38.13
CA THR A 1071 18.90 -44.32 38.26
C THR A 1071 18.44 -45.77 38.39
N LYS A 1072 18.71 -46.59 37.38
CA LYS A 1072 18.46 -48.03 37.46
C LYS A 1072 19.13 -48.56 38.73
N PRO A 1073 18.41 -49.30 39.61
CA PRO A 1073 19.01 -49.81 40.82
C PRO A 1073 20.19 -50.73 40.47
N LEU A 1074 21.28 -50.57 41.20
CA LEU A 1074 22.43 -51.46 41.14
C LEU A 1074 21.97 -52.87 41.53
N LYS A 1075 22.37 -53.87 40.73
CA LYS A 1075 22.14 -55.28 41.07
C LYS A 1075 23.27 -55.77 41.95
N ASP A 1076 23.04 -55.82 43.26
CA ASP A 1076 23.85 -56.65 44.13
C ASP A 1076 23.58 -58.13 43.85
N ASN A 1077 24.67 -58.89 43.70
CA ASN A 1077 24.68 -60.35 43.60
C ASN A 1077 25.12 -60.92 44.96
N PRO A 1078 24.61 -62.10 45.32
CA PRO A 1078 25.55 -63.14 45.76
C PRO A 1078 25.33 -64.50 45.06
N ARG A 1079 26.41 -64.98 44.45
CA ARG A 1079 26.88 -66.37 44.35
C ARG A 1079 25.85 -67.53 44.51
N SER A 1080 25.70 -68.32 43.44
CA SER A 1080 26.20 -69.72 43.45
C SER A 1080 26.36 -70.31 42.04
N THR A 1081 27.57 -70.81 41.76
CA THR A 1081 28.02 -71.59 40.59
C THR A 1081 27.56 -73.06 40.64
N PRO A 1082 27.76 -73.89 39.58
CA PRO A 1082 27.66 -73.68 38.12
C PRO A 1082 26.94 -74.86 37.42
N LEU A 1083 26.99 -75.00 36.07
CA LEU A 1083 27.36 -76.26 35.34
C LEU A 1083 27.21 -76.18 33.78
N ILE A 1084 28.35 -76.16 33.07
CA ILE A 1084 28.74 -76.97 31.88
C ILE A 1084 27.92 -76.97 30.55
N ARG A 1085 28.68 -76.86 29.43
CA ARG A 1085 28.37 -77.11 27.99
C ARG A 1085 27.42 -76.08 27.32
N ARG A 1086 27.74 -75.50 26.14
CA ARG A 1086 27.88 -76.07 24.76
C ARG A 1086 26.54 -76.67 24.26
N GLN A 1087 26.08 -76.43 23.03
CA GLN A 1087 26.81 -75.99 21.82
C GLN A 1087 25.90 -75.25 20.81
N SER A 1088 26.50 -74.85 19.68
CA SER A 1088 25.89 -74.46 18.39
C SER A 1088 24.73 -75.38 17.92
N THR A 1089 23.79 -75.00 17.04
CA THR A 1089 23.99 -74.50 15.65
C THR A 1089 22.78 -73.80 15.00
N THR A 1090 23.05 -73.10 13.89
CA THR A 1090 22.25 -72.92 12.65
C THR A 1090 21.20 -74.01 12.31
N SER A 1091 20.14 -73.81 11.51
CA SER A 1091 19.52 -72.64 10.81
C SER A 1091 18.28 -73.13 10.00
N LYS A 1092 17.58 -72.22 9.26
CA LYS A 1092 16.67 -72.52 8.10
C LYS A 1092 15.34 -73.24 8.46
N SER A 1093 14.26 -73.25 7.65
CA SER A 1093 13.86 -72.49 6.44
C SER A 1093 12.41 -72.81 6.00
N GLN A 1094 11.62 -71.80 5.58
CA GLN A 1094 10.41 -71.92 4.70
C GLN A 1094 9.21 -72.72 5.29
N LYS A 1095 7.96 -72.73 4.78
CA LYS A 1095 7.23 -72.09 3.64
C LYS A 1095 5.69 -72.24 3.85
N SER A 1096 4.84 -71.29 3.38
CA SER A 1096 3.41 -71.46 2.93
C SER A 1096 2.36 -72.16 3.87
N SER A 1097 1.03 -72.01 3.77
CA SER A 1097 0.09 -71.07 3.12
C SER A 1097 -1.37 -71.44 3.51
N ASN A 1098 -2.32 -70.48 3.56
CA ASN A 1098 -3.79 -70.68 3.64
C ASN A 1098 -4.32 -71.34 4.95
N HIS A 1099 -5.61 -71.29 5.36
CA HIS A 1099 -6.84 -70.59 4.89
C HIS A 1099 -7.82 -70.33 6.08
N SER A 1100 -8.73 -69.35 5.93
CA SER A 1100 -10.10 -69.21 6.53
C SER A 1100 -10.39 -69.47 8.04
N SER A 1101 -10.74 -68.39 8.76
CA SER A 1101 -12.02 -68.11 9.50
C SER A 1101 -12.97 -69.27 9.94
N PRO A 1102 -13.62 -69.22 11.13
CA PRO A 1102 -14.85 -68.39 11.29
C PRO A 1102 -15.16 -67.78 12.71
N PHE A 1103 -16.26 -67.00 12.77
CA PHE A 1103 -16.96 -66.41 13.95
C PHE A 1103 -17.86 -67.46 14.69
N PRO A 1104 -18.36 -67.23 15.95
CA PRO A 1104 -19.72 -66.62 16.13
C PRO A 1104 -20.08 -65.88 17.47
N THR A 1105 -21.02 -64.91 17.35
CA THR A 1105 -22.18 -64.52 18.23
C THR A 1105 -22.14 -64.33 19.78
N ASN A 1106 -22.32 -63.07 20.22
CA ASN A 1106 -23.54 -62.44 20.83
C ASN A 1106 -24.15 -62.86 22.22
N THR A 1107 -24.66 -61.85 22.98
CA THR A 1107 -25.61 -61.78 24.15
C THR A 1107 -25.08 -61.06 25.42
N ALA A 1108 -25.88 -60.56 26.40
CA ALA A 1108 -27.09 -59.68 26.38
C ALA A 1108 -27.56 -59.27 27.81
N TRP A 1109 -27.83 -57.96 28.07
CA TRP A 1109 -28.61 -57.38 29.22
C TRP A 1109 -28.11 -57.71 30.67
N GLN A 1110 -28.67 -57.31 31.84
CA GLN A 1110 -29.78 -56.44 32.39
C GLN A 1110 -29.43 -56.12 33.90
N ASP A 1111 -30.09 -55.36 34.80
CA ASP A 1111 -31.28 -54.47 34.92
C ASP A 1111 -31.20 -53.63 36.25
N ILE A 1112 -32.19 -52.77 36.57
CA ILE A 1112 -32.63 -52.23 37.92
C ILE A 1112 -31.65 -51.28 38.67
N SER A 1113 -31.99 -50.17 39.34
CA SER A 1113 -33.09 -49.15 39.41
C SER A 1113 -32.65 -48.05 40.44
N HIS A 1114 -33.34 -46.97 40.90
CA HIS A 1114 -34.61 -46.26 40.66
C HIS A 1114 -34.54 -44.85 41.33
N ALA A 1115 -35.45 -43.90 41.00
CA ALA A 1115 -35.79 -42.66 41.76
C ALA A 1115 -34.67 -41.56 41.87
N ASN A 1116 -34.87 -40.23 41.99
CA ASN A 1116 -35.92 -39.19 41.98
C ASN A 1116 -35.17 -37.89 42.45
N LEU A 1117 -35.51 -36.62 42.20
CA LEU A 1117 -36.68 -35.92 41.64
C LEU A 1117 -36.26 -34.50 41.14
N MET A 1118 -36.90 -34.02 40.05
CA MET A 1118 -37.13 -32.60 39.67
C MET A 1118 -35.94 -31.65 39.32
N PRO A 1119 -36.18 -30.59 38.51
CA PRO A 1119 -36.90 -30.63 37.23
C PRO A 1119 -36.19 -29.83 36.11
N VAL A 1120 -36.76 -29.91 34.91
CA VAL A 1120 -36.43 -29.09 33.73
C VAL A 1120 -37.61 -28.14 33.46
N ASP A 1121 -37.40 -27.06 32.71
CA ASP A 1121 -38.45 -26.53 31.82
C ASP A 1121 -37.86 -26.22 30.44
N THR A 1122 -38.67 -26.39 29.39
CA THR A 1122 -38.27 -26.29 27.96
C THR A 1122 -39.13 -25.31 27.17
N ASP A 1123 -38.77 -25.06 25.90
CA ASP A 1123 -39.64 -25.08 24.69
C ASP A 1123 -39.12 -24.11 23.62
N HIS A 1124 -39.23 -24.32 22.31
CA HIS A 1124 -39.50 -25.47 21.42
C HIS A 1124 -38.66 -25.19 20.12
N ILE A 1125 -37.91 -26.13 19.52
CA ILE A 1125 -38.33 -27.18 18.56
C ILE A 1125 -39.11 -26.65 17.33
N ASP A 1126 -38.47 -26.64 16.15
CA ASP A 1126 -38.57 -27.76 15.18
C ASP A 1126 -37.44 -27.73 14.13
N GLU A 1127 -36.93 -28.90 13.74
CA GLU A 1127 -35.91 -29.09 12.70
C GLU A 1127 -36.42 -30.07 11.64
N ARG A 1128 -36.59 -29.63 10.38
CA ARG A 1128 -36.87 -30.52 9.24
C ARG A 1128 -36.29 -29.95 7.94
N GLY A 1129 -35.32 -30.64 7.34
CA GLY A 1129 -34.79 -30.24 6.02
C GLY A 1129 -33.40 -30.74 5.60
N LEU A 1130 -32.94 -31.93 6.01
CA LEU A 1130 -31.59 -32.42 5.64
C LEU A 1130 -31.54 -33.81 4.95
N ASP A 1131 -32.56 -34.66 5.08
CA ASP A 1131 -32.53 -36.03 4.50
C ASP A 1131 -32.89 -36.12 3.01
N ASP A 1132 -33.65 -35.16 2.47
CA ASP A 1132 -34.08 -35.20 1.05
C ASP A 1132 -32.96 -34.87 0.07
N LEU A 1133 -31.98 -34.05 0.47
CA LEU A 1133 -30.89 -33.58 -0.40
C LEU A 1133 -29.83 -34.65 -0.73
N LEU A 1134 -29.89 -35.84 -0.13
CA LEU A 1134 -28.90 -36.91 -0.30
C LEU A 1134 -29.38 -38.12 -1.13
N ARG A 1135 -30.63 -38.13 -1.61
CA ARG A 1135 -31.20 -39.27 -2.36
C ARG A 1135 -31.00 -39.22 -3.87
N ASP A 1136 -31.08 -38.05 -4.50
CA ASP A 1136 -31.15 -37.94 -5.97
C ASP A 1136 -29.80 -38.10 -6.69
N TYR A 1137 -28.66 -38.00 -6.01
CA TYR A 1137 -27.34 -38.08 -6.66
C TYR A 1137 -26.86 -39.53 -6.97
N ARG A 1138 -27.71 -40.57 -6.79
CA ARG A 1138 -27.31 -41.99 -6.91
C ARG A 1138 -28.30 -42.94 -7.63
N ARG A 1139 -28.89 -42.50 -8.75
CA ARG A 1139 -29.43 -43.34 -9.86
C ARG A 1139 -29.63 -42.44 -11.10
N SER A 1140 -29.45 -42.87 -12.35
CA SER A 1140 -28.89 -44.11 -12.90
C SER A 1140 -28.47 -43.91 -14.38
N LYS A 1141 -27.50 -44.68 -14.89
CA LYS A 1141 -27.17 -44.74 -16.33
C LYS A 1141 -27.55 -46.11 -16.93
N THR A 1142 -28.67 -46.16 -17.68
CA THR A 1142 -28.92 -47.10 -18.82
C THR A 1142 -28.93 -48.62 -18.54
N PRO A 1143 -29.33 -49.52 -19.49
CA PRO A 1143 -30.10 -49.36 -20.75
C PRO A 1143 -31.28 -50.38 -20.93
N LYS A 1144 -31.92 -50.34 -22.12
CA LYS A 1144 -32.61 -51.42 -22.89
C LYS A 1144 -34.16 -51.58 -22.86
N HIS A 1145 -34.74 -51.30 -24.03
CA HIS A 1145 -35.70 -52.09 -24.84
C HIS A 1145 -37.13 -52.46 -24.39
N LYS A 1146 -38.05 -52.08 -25.31
CA LYS A 1146 -39.13 -52.85 -25.98
C LYS A 1146 -40.55 -52.87 -25.39
N GLU A 1147 -41.50 -52.80 -26.36
CA GLU A 1147 -42.93 -53.16 -26.32
C GLU A 1147 -43.84 -52.36 -25.35
N GLY A 1148 -45.11 -52.07 -25.67
CA GLY A 1148 -45.85 -52.23 -26.93
C GLY A 1148 -47.37 -52.03 -26.74
N THR A 1149 -48.06 -51.43 -27.73
CA THR A 1149 -49.54 -51.16 -27.78
C THR A 1149 -50.07 -50.09 -26.79
N GLY A 1150 -51.13 -49.32 -27.09
CA GLY A 1150 -51.75 -49.05 -28.41
C GLY A 1150 -53.13 -48.32 -28.38
N SER A 1151 -53.32 -47.33 -29.26
CA SER A 1151 -54.61 -46.68 -29.66
C SER A 1151 -55.33 -45.83 -28.58
N ASN A 1152 -56.20 -44.83 -28.84
CA ASN A 1152 -56.72 -44.09 -30.02
C ASN A 1152 -56.86 -42.59 -29.63
N GLY A 1153 -56.93 -41.57 -30.51
CA GLY A 1153 -56.75 -41.51 -31.97
C GLY A 1153 -57.44 -40.27 -32.61
N LYS A 1154 -56.94 -39.83 -33.80
CA LYS A 1154 -57.54 -38.82 -34.75
C LYS A 1154 -57.57 -37.34 -34.27
N THR A 1155 -57.47 -36.28 -35.09
CA THR A 1155 -57.09 -35.95 -36.50
C THR A 1155 -56.98 -34.39 -36.58
N THR A 1156 -56.36 -33.66 -37.50
CA THR A 1156 -55.54 -33.79 -38.76
C THR A 1156 -54.73 -32.47 -38.90
N ALA A 1157 -53.60 -32.25 -39.58
CA ALA A 1157 -52.79 -32.88 -40.65
C ALA A 1157 -52.75 -32.07 -41.97
N THR A 1158 -51.63 -31.38 -42.24
CA THR A 1158 -51.02 -30.94 -43.54
C THR A 1158 -49.91 -29.92 -43.20
N ASN A 1159 -48.62 -29.98 -43.56
CA ASN A 1159 -47.75 -30.79 -44.44
C ASN A 1159 -47.61 -30.31 -45.91
N SER A 1160 -46.49 -29.64 -46.28
CA SER A 1160 -45.37 -30.29 -47.02
C SER A 1160 -44.35 -29.37 -47.74
N LYS A 1161 -43.13 -29.92 -47.94
CA LYS A 1161 -42.17 -29.76 -49.08
C LYS A 1161 -41.38 -28.46 -49.38
N ASN A 1162 -40.06 -28.61 -49.24
CA ASN A 1162 -39.00 -28.41 -50.26
C ASN A 1162 -39.22 -27.45 -51.44
N THR A 1163 -38.27 -26.52 -51.63
CA THR A 1163 -37.34 -26.57 -52.79
C THR A 1163 -36.00 -25.91 -52.42
N ALA A 1164 -34.97 -26.06 -53.25
CA ALA A 1164 -33.64 -25.48 -53.05
C ALA A 1164 -33.19 -24.75 -54.32
N LEU A 1165 -32.26 -23.79 -54.20
CA LEU A 1165 -31.21 -23.60 -55.21
C LEU A 1165 -29.99 -22.84 -54.67
N ASN A 1166 -28.84 -23.37 -55.06
CA ASN A 1166 -27.49 -23.21 -54.54
C ASN A 1166 -26.67 -22.18 -55.37
N VAL A 1167 -25.49 -21.79 -54.86
CA VAL A 1167 -24.35 -21.12 -55.57
C VAL A 1167 -24.48 -19.63 -55.94
N GLY A 1168 -23.43 -18.83 -55.63
CA GLY A 1168 -23.28 -17.45 -56.18
C GLY A 1168 -22.18 -16.56 -55.57
N PHE A 1169 -20.89 -16.89 -55.70
CA PHE A 1169 -19.77 -16.00 -55.30
C PHE A 1169 -19.54 -14.85 -56.28
N MET A 1170 -19.25 -13.61 -55.80
CA MET A 1170 -18.10 -12.80 -56.26
C MET A 1170 -17.88 -11.48 -55.49
N HIS A 1171 -16.63 -10.99 -55.46
CA HIS A 1171 -16.22 -9.65 -55.00
C HIS A 1171 -16.66 -8.52 -55.94
N ARG A 1172 -16.79 -7.29 -55.40
CA ARG A 1172 -16.13 -6.06 -55.94
C ARG A 1172 -16.27 -4.82 -55.02
N MET A 1173 -15.15 -4.12 -54.78
CA MET A 1173 -15.08 -2.66 -54.64
C MET A 1173 -14.64 -2.06 -56.00
N PRO A 1174 -14.43 -0.74 -56.13
CA PRO A 1174 -15.37 0.37 -55.97
C PRO A 1174 -15.53 1.11 -57.33
N PRO A 1175 -16.05 2.36 -57.36
CA PRO A 1175 -15.19 3.47 -57.76
C PRO A 1175 -15.46 4.77 -56.96
N GLY A 1176 -14.88 5.91 -57.35
CA GLY A 1176 -15.14 7.22 -56.71
C GLY A 1176 -14.64 8.43 -57.51
N ARG A 1177 -14.56 9.60 -56.83
CA ARG A 1177 -14.16 10.97 -57.28
C ARG A 1177 -15.21 11.84 -58.00
N THR A 1178 -15.54 12.97 -57.37
CA THR A 1178 -15.36 14.38 -57.81
C THR A 1178 -15.71 15.27 -56.59
N SER A 1179 -14.89 16.22 -56.11
CA SER A 1179 -14.81 17.65 -56.48
C SER A 1179 -16.19 18.35 -56.56
N THR A 1180 -16.45 19.55 -56.00
CA THR A 1180 -15.53 20.68 -55.71
C THR A 1180 -16.14 21.78 -54.80
N VAL A 1181 -15.28 22.54 -54.08
CA VAL A 1181 -15.33 24.03 -53.89
C VAL A 1181 -16.17 24.72 -52.77
N VAL A 1182 -15.46 25.54 -51.97
CA VAL A 1182 -15.79 26.84 -51.30
C VAL A 1182 -16.61 26.92 -49.98
N ARG A 1183 -15.92 27.42 -48.95
CA ARG A 1183 -16.28 28.40 -47.88
C ARG A 1183 -17.73 28.45 -47.35
N HIS A 1184 -17.87 28.39 -46.02
CA HIS A 1184 -17.57 29.59 -45.22
C HIS A 1184 -16.76 29.29 -43.96
#